data_AF-A0A978TZP8-F1
#
_entry.id   AF-A0A978TZP8-F1
#
_cell.length_a   1.000
_cell.length_b   1.000
_cell.length_c   1.000
_cell.angle_alpha   90.00
_cell.angle_beta   90.00
_cell.angle_gamma   90.00
#
_symmetry.space_group_name_H-M   'P 1'
#
loop_
_entity.id
_entity.type
_entity.pdbx_description
1 polymer ?
#
loop_
_entity_poly.entity_id
_entity_poly.type
_entity_poly.pdbx_seq_one_letter_code
_entity_poly.pdbx_strand_id
1 'polypeptide(L)'
;MEFSIASLLSNFQDDKLVAPKVLEKKLNCEDEHCLRRLQIALDALEKIGILVKERGKYRRVFEDDVVEGKLRCSSKGFCFAIQDIEGSEDIYIRESHLNTAWNGDRVLVRVTKEGSRRRSPEGEVRLILERANSSVLARVKKVEDDNYHAVPLDDRLLFELQLENTEDPPLEEAVDQLVHVEIVRYPLGQTLPLGRVAQILGSDAQAASDIDIVCCKHDLPRHFPDAVVEAAKALPAKLRKTDLKKRLDLRHLPTVTIDGPDHPHSLAIDDALSLEQLEDGWQVGIHIADVSYWVPWRSPIDLEAQKRATSVFLGEVVVPMLPENLHQVCSLLPGHDRLALSVLVTLNSAGEVTEFEIHPSVICVDHHLDYQQAQAILQRHHPETTTDSPYPLPDLSELKSLKPVFELVDQLFEVSQRVREQRQKRGAFDLNLPESIFPEEHNPELGKFISNKFQYDDEGELGAIVVSSLLPARSIVTEFMLLANQLVASHLAALQVPAIYRIHRTPDPTDVQELLKLVSNMGIEYQLEEEDVVHPRDYQRLTQLFAESKAERVLTYLLLETLKPAVYATHPGSHFGLALDHAYTHFTSPLRRYPDLLVHRVLHAVFEHGRDRRTTRSKEKVELNHSSCHGQINWSVLPPEIHEEFQEHFNSIVTHLTEQEKLAQEAEDDLEGLKKAEYMQARTGEVFHGLITGVQSYGFFVEIEELLVEGLVHVSSLKDDWYEYRSRQQRLVGRKNRKQYRLGDRVEVQVKSVDYYRQQIDLVAVGGGSEATDDEDEPLMPDGEADLDQDNADHDHED
;
A
#
# COMPACT_ATOMS: atom_id res chain seq x y z
N MET A 1 11.20 7.51 22.12
CA MET A 1 12.64 7.45 21.77
C MET A 1 12.70 7.74 20.30
N GLU A 2 13.82 8.25 19.77
CA GLU A 2 13.94 8.48 18.32
C GLU A 2 14.08 7.17 17.53
N PHE A 3 14.23 6.04 18.23
CA PHE A 3 14.24 4.68 17.71
C PHE A 3 13.41 3.76 18.61
N SER A 4 12.86 2.67 18.06
CA SER A 4 12.18 1.62 18.83
C SER A 4 13.18 0.60 19.38
N ILE A 5 12.75 -0.23 20.34
CA ILE A 5 13.60 -1.32 20.84
C ILE A 5 13.82 -2.35 19.72
N ALA A 6 12.84 -2.56 18.83
CA ALA A 6 13.00 -3.34 17.61
C ALA A 6 14.15 -2.81 16.74
N SER A 7 14.16 -1.50 16.42
CA SER A 7 15.24 -0.88 15.64
C SER A 7 16.60 -1.00 16.33
N LEU A 8 16.67 -0.88 17.66
CA LEU A 8 17.91 -1.11 18.40
C LEU A 8 18.37 -2.58 18.27
N LEU A 9 17.46 -3.54 18.44
CA LEU A 9 17.79 -4.97 18.41
C LEU A 9 18.13 -5.50 17.01
N SER A 10 17.61 -4.90 15.94
CA SER A 10 17.94 -5.27 14.55
C SER A 10 19.41 -5.00 14.20
N ASN A 11 20.09 -4.16 14.98
CA ASN A 11 21.52 -3.89 14.81
C ASN A 11 22.44 -5.00 15.32
N PHE A 12 21.89 -6.01 16.01
CA PHE A 12 22.63 -7.16 16.51
C PHE A 12 22.36 -8.38 15.63
N GLN A 13 23.37 -8.78 14.85
CA GLN A 13 23.35 -10.04 14.07
C GLN A 13 24.03 -11.16 14.88
N ASP A 14 23.57 -12.39 14.69
CA ASP A 14 23.91 -13.60 15.43
C ASP A 14 25.36 -13.63 15.94
N ASP A 15 25.49 -13.65 17.28
CA ASP A 15 26.72 -13.73 18.08
C ASP A 15 27.77 -12.62 17.92
N LYS A 16 27.52 -11.55 17.16
CA LYS A 16 28.48 -10.44 17.02
C LYS A 16 28.37 -9.42 18.15
N LEU A 17 29.53 -9.06 18.72
CA LEU A 17 29.66 -7.95 19.66
C LEU A 17 29.64 -6.60 18.93
N VAL A 18 28.64 -5.77 19.24
CA VAL A 18 28.46 -4.42 18.71
C VAL A 18 28.88 -3.39 19.76
N ALA A 19 29.69 -2.40 19.34
CA ALA A 19 30.11 -1.32 20.22
C ALA A 19 29.03 -0.21 20.28
N PRO A 20 28.83 0.47 21.42
CA PRO A 20 27.86 1.56 21.54
C PRO A 20 28.01 2.62 20.45
N LYS A 21 29.24 3.07 20.15
CA LYS A 21 29.52 4.03 19.08
C LYS A 21 29.00 3.64 17.69
N VAL A 22 28.91 2.34 17.40
CA VAL A 22 28.33 1.87 16.13
C VAL A 22 26.82 2.06 16.13
N LEU A 23 26.17 1.79 17.26
CA LEU A 23 24.74 2.01 17.45
C LEU A 23 24.39 3.50 17.43
N GLU A 24 25.21 4.35 18.04
CA GLU A 24 25.07 5.82 18.00
C GLU A 24 24.98 6.31 16.55
N LYS A 25 25.92 5.89 15.69
CA LYS A 25 25.92 6.23 14.26
C LYS A 25 24.73 5.63 13.52
N LYS A 26 24.43 4.35 13.72
CA LYS A 26 23.36 3.65 12.97
C LYS A 26 21.95 4.09 13.34
N LEU A 27 21.73 4.51 14.58
CA LEU A 27 20.45 5.03 15.07
C LEU A 27 20.38 6.56 14.96
N ASN A 28 21.40 7.20 14.37
CA ASN A 28 21.49 8.65 14.21
C ASN A 28 21.38 9.44 15.54
N CYS A 29 21.82 8.85 16.65
CA CYS A 29 21.87 9.54 17.95
C CYS A 29 23.14 10.40 18.03
N GLU A 30 23.00 11.69 17.79
CA GLU A 30 24.14 12.62 17.86
C GLU A 30 24.12 13.52 19.09
N ASP A 31 22.95 13.80 19.66
CA ASP A 31 22.79 14.69 20.81
C ASP A 31 22.89 13.96 22.16
N GLU A 32 23.22 14.73 23.21
CA GLU A 32 23.43 14.19 24.57
C GLU A 32 22.18 13.48 25.13
N HIS A 33 20.97 13.91 24.76
CA HIS A 33 19.74 13.32 25.23
C HIS A 33 19.48 11.96 24.56
N CYS A 34 19.63 11.85 23.23
CA CYS A 34 19.51 10.57 22.51
C CYS A 34 20.54 9.56 23.00
N LEU A 35 21.80 9.98 23.15
CA LEU A 35 22.89 9.15 23.67
C LEU A 35 22.59 8.60 25.07
N ARG A 36 22.07 9.45 25.96
CA ARG A 36 21.69 9.02 27.31
C ARG A 36 20.54 8.01 27.28
N ARG A 37 19.54 8.20 26.41
CA ARG A 37 18.42 7.26 26.27
C ARG A 37 18.87 5.92 25.71
N LEU A 38 19.77 5.92 24.72
CA LEU A 38 20.38 4.71 24.19
C LEU A 38 21.11 3.93 25.29
N GLN A 39 21.91 4.61 26.12
CA GLN A 39 22.60 3.94 27.22
C GLN A 39 21.62 3.33 28.23
N ILE A 40 20.53 4.04 28.58
CA ILE A 40 19.47 3.53 29.46
C ILE A 40 18.82 2.28 28.85
N ALA A 41 18.53 2.29 27.55
CA ALA A 41 17.94 1.14 26.85
C ALA A 41 18.87 -0.07 26.87
N LEU A 42 20.16 0.13 26.57
CA LEU A 42 21.17 -0.93 26.61
C LEU A 42 21.30 -1.55 28.02
N ASP A 43 21.38 -0.72 29.06
CA ASP A 43 21.49 -1.19 30.44
C ASP A 43 20.22 -1.93 30.90
N ALA A 44 19.04 -1.47 30.47
CA ALA A 44 17.78 -2.15 30.76
C ALA A 44 17.70 -3.51 30.08
N LEU A 45 18.05 -3.59 28.78
CA LEU A 45 18.06 -4.83 28.00
C LEU A 45 19.09 -5.84 28.53
N GLU A 46 20.24 -5.36 29.00
CA GLU A 46 21.24 -6.19 29.70
C GLU A 46 20.68 -6.78 30.99
N LYS A 47 19.98 -5.96 31.79
CA LYS A 47 19.41 -6.38 33.07
C LYS A 47 18.32 -7.45 32.94
N ILE A 48 17.55 -7.42 31.85
CA ILE A 48 16.49 -8.42 31.57
C ILE A 48 16.99 -9.63 30.75
N GLY A 49 18.30 -9.68 30.48
CA GLY A 49 18.96 -10.81 29.80
C GLY A 49 18.77 -10.88 28.29
N ILE A 50 18.24 -9.81 27.66
CA ILE A 50 18.10 -9.75 26.20
C ILE A 50 19.44 -9.39 25.54
N LEU A 51 20.26 -8.60 26.23
CA LEU A 51 21.63 -8.31 25.83
C LEU A 51 22.62 -8.82 26.89
N VAL A 52 23.86 -9.09 26.47
CA VAL A 52 24.99 -9.34 27.36
C VAL A 52 26.13 -8.39 27.00
N LYS A 53 26.78 -7.82 28.02
CA LYS A 53 27.92 -6.91 27.85
C LYS A 53 29.24 -7.63 28.08
N GLU A 54 30.08 -7.68 27.05
CA GLU A 54 31.41 -8.27 27.09
C GLU A 54 32.44 -7.26 26.58
N ARG A 55 33.46 -6.95 27.40
CA ARG A 55 34.55 -6.03 27.05
C ARG A 55 34.06 -4.65 26.54
N GLY A 56 32.96 -4.15 27.11
CA GLY A 56 32.36 -2.86 26.74
C GLY A 56 31.54 -2.86 25.44
N LYS A 57 31.28 -4.04 24.86
CA LYS A 57 30.41 -4.24 23.70
C LYS A 57 29.21 -5.12 24.08
N TYR A 58 28.14 -5.04 23.31
CA TYR A 58 26.89 -5.75 23.57
C TYR A 58 26.65 -6.82 22.50
N ARG A 59 26.02 -7.94 22.88
CA ARG A 59 25.47 -8.94 21.94
C ARG A 59 24.05 -9.31 22.37
N ARG A 60 23.19 -9.65 21.40
CA ARG A 60 21.84 -10.18 21.66
C ARG A 60 21.92 -11.64 22.11
N VAL A 61 21.05 -12.00 23.05
CA VAL A 61 20.82 -13.38 23.49
C VAL A 61 19.50 -13.84 22.91
N PHE A 62 19.51 -15.01 22.29
CA PHE A 62 18.32 -15.68 21.77
C PHE A 62 17.97 -16.86 22.68
N GLU A 63 16.68 -17.04 22.96
CA GLU A 63 16.15 -18.13 23.78
C GLU A 63 15.08 -18.85 22.95
N ASP A 64 15.12 -20.18 22.93
CA ASP A 64 14.26 -21.01 22.05
C ASP A 64 12.75 -20.87 22.39
N ASP A 65 12.42 -20.54 23.65
CA ASP A 65 11.05 -20.37 24.13
C ASP A 65 10.54 -18.92 24.03
N VAL A 66 11.32 -18.01 23.43
CA VAL A 66 10.94 -16.61 23.25
C VAL A 66 10.73 -16.31 21.78
N VAL A 67 9.50 -16.00 21.41
CA VAL A 67 9.14 -15.66 20.04
C VAL A 67 8.72 -14.21 19.90
N GLU A 68 8.91 -13.66 18.72
CA GLU A 68 8.44 -12.32 18.37
C GLU A 68 7.04 -12.41 17.76
N GLY A 69 6.15 -11.47 18.12
CA GLY A 69 4.82 -11.42 17.53
C GLY A 69 4.12 -10.09 17.75
N LYS A 70 3.11 -9.81 16.93
CA LYS A 70 2.23 -8.64 17.02
C LYS A 70 0.98 -8.99 17.84
N LEU A 71 0.64 -8.18 18.83
CA LEU A 71 -0.52 -8.42 19.67
C LEU A 71 -1.83 -8.07 18.95
N ARG A 72 -2.77 -9.00 18.96
CA ARG A 72 -4.18 -8.79 18.61
C ARG A 72 -5.04 -9.05 19.84
N CYS A 73 -5.56 -7.98 20.43
CA CYS A 73 -6.33 -8.05 21.67
C CYS A 73 -7.83 -8.12 21.43
N SER A 74 -8.52 -8.77 22.35
CA SER A 74 -9.97 -8.82 22.43
C SER A 74 -10.47 -7.79 23.44
N SER A 75 -11.69 -7.29 23.25
CA SER A 75 -12.38 -6.45 24.23
C SER A 75 -12.67 -7.13 25.57
N LYS A 76 -12.42 -8.45 25.66
CA LYS A 76 -12.47 -9.23 26.91
C LYS A 76 -11.13 -9.28 27.66
N GLY A 77 -10.08 -8.62 27.16
CA GLY A 77 -8.79 -8.44 27.83
C GLY A 77 -7.72 -9.50 27.58
N PHE A 78 -8.03 -10.59 26.87
CA PHE A 78 -7.00 -11.51 26.37
C PHE A 78 -6.50 -11.07 24.99
N CYS A 79 -5.29 -11.47 24.62
CA CYS A 79 -4.72 -11.21 23.29
C CYS A 79 -4.14 -12.49 22.69
N PHE A 80 -3.98 -12.49 21.37
CA PHE A 80 -3.15 -13.44 20.65
C PHE A 80 -1.90 -12.72 20.15
N ALA A 81 -0.73 -13.35 20.26
CA ALA A 81 0.47 -12.89 19.58
C ALA A 81 0.60 -13.63 18.26
N ILE A 82 0.45 -12.87 17.17
CA ILE A 82 0.53 -13.35 15.79
C ILE A 82 2.01 -13.27 15.38
N GLN A 83 2.56 -14.40 14.96
CA GLN A 83 3.96 -14.53 14.58
C GLN A 83 4.15 -14.16 13.10
N ASP A 84 5.31 -13.62 12.74
CA ASP A 84 5.59 -13.22 11.34
C ASP A 84 5.79 -14.43 10.41
N ILE A 85 6.08 -15.60 10.98
CA ILE A 85 6.28 -16.83 10.22
C ILE A 85 4.92 -17.41 9.86
N GLU A 86 4.58 -17.35 8.58
CA GLU A 86 3.35 -17.86 8.00
C GLU A 86 3.13 -19.36 8.36
N GLY A 87 1.89 -19.70 8.74
CA GLY A 87 1.52 -21.04 9.21
C GLY A 87 1.88 -21.36 10.67
N SER A 88 2.53 -20.44 11.40
CA SER A 88 2.78 -20.63 12.84
C SER A 88 1.51 -20.46 13.66
N GLU A 89 1.40 -21.20 14.77
CA GLU A 89 0.25 -21.07 15.67
C GLU A 89 0.31 -19.74 16.45
N ASP A 90 -0.82 -19.02 16.50
CA ASP A 90 -0.98 -17.86 17.36
C ASP A 90 -0.84 -18.22 18.84
N ILE A 91 -0.16 -17.38 19.62
CA ILE A 91 0.03 -17.63 21.06
C ILE A 91 -1.02 -16.89 21.86
N TYR A 92 -1.82 -17.62 22.63
CA TYR A 92 -2.78 -17.06 23.55
C TYR A 92 -2.09 -16.43 24.77
N ILE A 93 -2.47 -15.18 25.08
CA ILE A 93 -1.96 -14.42 26.23
C ILE A 93 -3.15 -13.90 27.02
N ARG A 94 -3.23 -14.30 28.30
CA ARG A 94 -4.24 -13.79 29.24
C ARG A 94 -3.89 -12.38 29.71
N GLU A 95 -4.88 -11.61 30.12
CA GLU A 95 -4.72 -10.21 30.56
C GLU A 95 -3.59 -9.99 31.57
N SER A 96 -3.51 -10.84 32.62
CA SER A 96 -2.47 -10.76 33.66
C SER A 96 -1.03 -10.97 33.16
N HIS A 97 -0.87 -11.45 31.92
CA HIS A 97 0.40 -11.74 31.29
C HIS A 97 0.78 -10.74 30.18
N LEU A 98 -0.04 -9.72 29.93
CA LEU A 98 0.25 -8.66 28.96
C LEU A 98 1.22 -7.61 29.50
N ASN A 99 1.40 -7.55 30.82
CA ASN A 99 2.16 -6.50 31.49
C ASN A 99 1.58 -5.11 31.17
N THR A 100 2.25 -4.32 30.32
CA THR A 100 1.79 -2.99 29.87
C THR A 100 1.62 -2.91 28.35
N ALA A 101 1.57 -4.06 27.67
CA ALA A 101 1.41 -4.12 26.22
C ALA A 101 -0.03 -3.90 25.80
N TRP A 102 -0.22 -3.25 24.66
CA TRP A 102 -1.53 -2.90 24.10
C TRP A 102 -1.81 -3.63 22.80
N ASN A 103 -3.05 -3.53 22.33
CA ASN A 103 -3.43 -4.00 21.01
C ASN A 103 -2.52 -3.37 19.94
N GLY A 104 -1.99 -4.19 19.04
CA GLY A 104 -1.09 -3.79 17.97
C GLY A 104 0.39 -3.78 18.34
N ASP A 105 0.76 -3.72 19.62
CA ASP A 105 2.18 -3.67 20.03
C ASP A 105 2.95 -4.89 19.53
N ARG A 106 4.20 -4.69 19.11
CA ARG A 106 5.11 -5.79 18.77
C ARG A 106 5.91 -6.17 20.00
N VAL A 107 5.95 -7.46 20.30
CA VAL A 107 6.43 -7.96 21.59
C VAL A 107 7.28 -9.22 21.43
N LEU A 108 8.18 -9.44 22.38
CA LEU A 108 8.73 -10.76 22.66
C LEU A 108 7.84 -11.47 23.68
N VAL A 109 7.38 -12.66 23.32
CA VAL A 109 6.51 -13.52 24.11
C VAL A 109 7.29 -14.75 24.53
N ARG A 110 7.32 -15.02 25.83
CA ARG A 110 7.83 -16.29 26.36
C ARG A 110 6.71 -17.31 26.35
N VAL A 111 6.89 -18.42 25.64
CA VAL A 111 5.95 -19.53 25.60
C VAL A 111 6.00 -20.26 26.94
N THR A 112 4.86 -20.30 27.63
CA THR A 112 4.71 -20.93 28.95
C THR A 112 4.11 -22.33 28.87
N LYS A 113 3.33 -22.60 27.82
CA LYS A 113 2.78 -23.92 27.50
C LYS A 113 2.71 -24.12 26.00
N GLU A 114 3.10 -25.31 25.56
CA GLU A 114 2.95 -25.71 24.16
C GLU A 114 1.49 -25.89 23.77
N GLY A 115 1.23 -25.69 22.47
CA GLY A 115 -0.08 -25.92 21.86
C GLY A 115 -0.47 -27.40 21.85
N SER A 116 -1.74 -27.66 21.60
CA SER A 116 -2.28 -28.99 21.35
C SER A 116 -3.18 -28.94 20.12
N ARG A 117 -3.55 -30.09 19.55
CA ARG A 117 -4.42 -30.18 18.36
C ARG A 117 -5.77 -29.42 18.46
N ARG A 118 -6.18 -28.97 19.65
CA ARG A 118 -7.41 -28.19 19.89
C ARG A 118 -7.19 -26.83 20.55
N ARG A 119 -5.97 -26.47 20.93
CA ARG A 119 -5.69 -25.23 21.67
C ARG A 119 -4.34 -24.65 21.27
N SER A 120 -4.36 -23.37 20.96
CA SER A 120 -3.16 -22.55 20.81
C SER A 120 -2.21 -22.64 22.01
N PRO A 121 -0.90 -22.46 21.79
CA PRO A 121 0.09 -22.29 22.86
C PRO A 121 -0.27 -21.11 23.77
N GLU A 122 0.18 -21.15 25.03
CA GLU A 122 -0.01 -20.06 25.99
C GLU A 122 1.32 -19.34 26.28
N GLY A 123 1.31 -18.02 26.35
CA GLY A 123 2.51 -17.21 26.59
C GLY A 123 2.35 -16.06 27.57
N GLU A 124 3.45 -15.34 27.79
CA GLU A 124 3.48 -14.07 28.51
C GLU A 124 4.40 -13.05 27.82
N VAL A 125 4.02 -11.78 27.88
CA VAL A 125 4.81 -10.69 27.29
C VAL A 125 6.05 -10.44 28.15
N ARG A 126 7.23 -10.66 27.57
CA ARG A 126 8.53 -10.43 28.22
C ARG A 126 9.06 -9.02 27.95
N LEU A 127 8.94 -8.54 26.71
CA LEU A 127 9.45 -7.24 26.29
C LEU A 127 8.56 -6.66 25.20
N ILE A 128 8.31 -5.36 25.26
CA ILE A 128 7.66 -4.62 24.19
C ILE A 128 8.74 -4.05 23.30
N LEU A 129 8.78 -4.51 22.06
CA LEU A 129 9.77 -4.13 21.05
C LEU A 129 9.39 -2.79 20.42
N GLU A 130 8.10 -2.62 20.15
CA GLU A 130 7.57 -1.48 19.45
C GLU A 130 6.14 -1.19 19.90
N ARG A 131 5.84 0.09 20.08
CA ARG A 131 4.51 0.56 20.46
C ARG A 131 3.73 0.89 19.21
N ALA A 132 2.50 0.38 19.12
CA ALA A 132 1.65 0.61 17.96
C ALA A 132 0.83 1.90 18.04
N ASN A 133 0.52 2.38 19.24
CA ASN A 133 -0.37 3.53 19.43
C ASN A 133 0.44 4.67 20.06
N SER A 134 0.87 5.65 19.26
CA SER A 134 1.47 6.92 19.71
C SER A 134 0.42 7.96 20.08
N SER A 135 -0.80 7.78 19.60
CA SER A 135 -1.99 8.54 19.96
C SER A 135 -3.23 7.65 19.94
N VAL A 136 -4.34 8.12 20.50
CA VAL A 136 -5.62 7.39 20.50
C VAL A 136 -6.80 8.35 20.32
N LEU A 137 -7.85 7.85 19.69
CA LEU A 137 -9.19 8.46 19.77
C LEU A 137 -9.81 8.06 21.10
N ALA A 138 -10.25 9.05 21.87
CA ALA A 138 -10.77 8.79 23.21
C ALA A 138 -11.89 9.76 23.58
N ARG A 139 -12.73 9.35 24.52
CA ARG A 139 -13.74 10.23 25.13
C ARG A 139 -13.22 10.78 26.45
N VAL A 140 -13.27 12.10 26.62
CA VAL A 140 -12.84 12.73 27.87
C VAL A 140 -13.93 12.61 28.93
N LYS A 141 -13.51 12.31 30.15
CA LYS A 141 -14.35 12.35 31.35
C LYS A 141 -13.66 13.14 32.45
N LYS A 142 -14.46 13.87 33.23
CA LYS A 142 -14.00 14.52 34.45
C LYS A 142 -14.10 13.54 35.62
N VAL A 143 -13.04 13.41 36.41
CA VAL A 143 -13.00 12.51 37.57
C VAL A 143 -13.23 13.31 38.85
N GLU A 144 -12.21 14.00 39.38
CA GLU A 144 -12.26 14.83 40.61
C GLU A 144 -11.20 15.95 40.56
N ASP A 145 -11.45 17.11 41.21
CA ASP A 145 -10.50 18.24 41.38
C ASP A 145 -9.68 18.62 40.14
N ASP A 146 -10.35 19.02 39.05
CA ASP A 146 -9.72 19.41 37.76
C ASP A 146 -8.80 18.33 37.14
N ASN A 147 -8.99 17.05 37.52
CA ASN A 147 -8.38 15.92 36.82
C ASN A 147 -9.33 15.38 35.74
N TYR A 148 -8.76 15.23 34.54
CA TYR A 148 -9.45 14.73 33.37
C TYR A 148 -8.79 13.44 32.92
N HIS A 149 -9.62 12.44 32.61
CA HIS A 149 -9.17 11.20 32.03
C HIS A 149 -9.75 11.06 30.62
N ALA A 150 -9.09 10.30 29.75
CA ALA A 150 -9.62 9.90 28.47
C ALA A 150 -9.75 8.37 28.39
N VAL A 151 -10.88 7.90 27.86
CA VAL A 151 -11.15 6.47 27.65
C VAL A 151 -11.08 6.20 26.15
N PRO A 152 -10.19 5.31 25.66
CA PRO A 152 -10.09 4.98 24.25
C PRO A 152 -11.43 4.54 23.65
N LEU A 153 -11.68 4.92 22.39
CA LEU A 153 -12.85 4.51 21.64
C LEU A 153 -12.74 3.04 21.20
N ASP A 154 -11.52 2.56 20.91
CA ASP A 154 -11.25 1.16 20.65
C ASP A 154 -11.36 0.35 21.95
N ASP A 155 -12.38 -0.51 22.05
CA ASP A 155 -12.65 -1.33 23.23
C ASP A 155 -11.64 -2.47 23.43
N ARG A 156 -10.67 -2.65 22.53
CA ARG A 156 -9.50 -3.52 22.74
C ARG A 156 -8.41 -2.83 23.56
N LEU A 157 -8.46 -1.50 23.69
CA LEU A 157 -7.55 -0.70 24.49
C LEU A 157 -8.14 -0.45 25.88
N LEU A 158 -7.98 -1.45 26.76
CA LEU A 158 -8.59 -1.48 28.09
C LEU A 158 -7.80 -0.66 29.14
N PHE A 159 -7.67 0.64 28.93
CA PHE A 159 -7.04 1.55 29.91
C PHE A 159 -7.67 2.94 29.90
N GLU A 160 -7.34 3.73 30.92
CA GLU A 160 -7.66 5.17 30.95
C GLU A 160 -6.36 5.96 30.87
N LEU A 161 -6.37 7.07 30.12
CA LEU A 161 -5.28 8.03 30.10
C LEU A 161 -5.57 9.16 31.07
N GLN A 162 -4.60 9.49 31.92
CA GLN A 162 -4.62 10.76 32.61
C GLN A 162 -4.25 11.87 31.60
N LEU A 163 -4.96 13.00 31.61
CA LEU A 163 -4.67 14.11 30.71
C LEU A 163 -3.82 15.19 31.39
N GLU A 164 -2.81 15.69 30.68
CA GLU A 164 -2.08 16.91 31.06
C GLU A 164 -2.99 18.13 30.89
N ASN A 165 -2.93 19.07 31.84
CA ASN A 165 -3.71 20.30 31.78
C ASN A 165 -3.06 21.27 30.78
N THR A 166 -3.71 21.45 29.62
CA THR A 166 -3.29 22.37 28.55
C THR A 166 -4.18 23.60 28.49
N GLU A 167 -3.62 24.75 28.14
CA GLU A 167 -4.41 25.99 27.93
C GLU A 167 -5.22 25.96 26.64
N ASP A 168 -4.77 25.20 25.64
CA ASP A 168 -5.41 25.08 24.32
C ASP A 168 -5.26 23.63 23.80
N PRO A 169 -6.37 22.88 23.60
CA PRO A 169 -7.73 23.26 23.95
C PRO A 169 -7.99 23.19 25.48
N PRO A 170 -8.93 23.98 26.03
CA PRO A 170 -9.33 23.87 27.42
C PRO A 170 -10.00 22.52 27.70
N LEU A 171 -9.49 21.76 28.68
CA LEU A 171 -10.00 20.41 28.96
C LEU A 171 -11.47 20.36 29.40
N GLU A 172 -12.00 21.43 29.98
CA GLU A 172 -13.42 21.51 30.34
C GLU A 172 -14.33 21.46 29.10
N GLU A 173 -13.89 22.03 27.97
CA GLU A 173 -14.63 21.99 26.70
C GLU A 173 -14.54 20.61 26.04
N ALA A 174 -13.51 19.84 26.37
CA ALA A 174 -13.31 18.50 25.87
C ALA A 174 -14.17 17.45 26.58
N VAL A 175 -14.77 17.76 27.74
CA VAL A 175 -15.56 16.80 28.53
C VAL A 175 -16.73 16.25 27.70
N ASP A 176 -16.90 14.92 27.75
CA ASP A 176 -17.87 14.14 26.97
C ASP A 176 -17.70 14.21 25.45
N GLN A 177 -16.68 14.92 24.95
CA GLN A 177 -16.32 14.95 23.53
C GLN A 177 -15.37 13.79 23.18
N LEU A 178 -15.45 13.37 21.92
CA LEU A 178 -14.42 12.61 21.24
C LEU A 178 -13.24 13.54 20.93
N VAL A 179 -12.05 13.08 21.29
CA VAL A 179 -10.80 13.83 21.15
C VAL A 179 -9.68 12.96 20.59
N HIS A 180 -8.73 13.61 19.94
CA HIS A 180 -7.42 13.05 19.64
C HIS A 180 -6.50 13.27 20.82
N VAL A 181 -5.97 12.19 21.40
CA VAL A 181 -5.05 12.24 22.55
C VAL A 181 -3.70 11.67 22.15
N GLU A 182 -2.68 12.52 22.12
CA GLU A 182 -1.28 12.10 22.00
C GLU A 182 -0.81 11.42 23.29
N ILE A 183 -0.08 10.32 23.18
CA ILE A 183 0.48 9.62 24.33
C ILE A 183 1.84 10.23 24.67
N VAL A 184 1.85 11.06 25.72
CA VAL A 184 3.07 11.68 26.24
C VAL A 184 3.93 10.64 26.98
N ARG A 185 3.28 9.75 27.73
CA ARG A 185 3.96 8.69 28.49
C ARG A 185 3.09 7.43 28.57
N TYR A 186 3.66 6.31 28.14
CA TYR A 186 3.10 4.97 28.35
C TYR A 186 3.01 4.59 29.84
N PRO A 187 2.21 3.58 30.22
CA PRO A 187 2.04 3.21 31.62
C PRO A 187 3.34 2.70 32.25
N LEU A 188 3.52 3.01 33.54
CA LEU A 188 4.68 2.59 34.34
C LEU A 188 4.20 1.85 35.57
N GLY A 189 4.16 0.51 35.49
CA GLY A 189 3.61 -0.32 36.56
C GLY A 189 2.14 0.01 36.81
N GLN A 190 1.83 0.54 38.00
CA GLN A 190 0.47 0.95 38.37
C GLN A 190 0.12 2.40 37.95
N THR A 191 1.10 3.18 37.48
CA THR A 191 0.85 4.54 37.04
C THR A 191 0.21 4.54 35.65
N LEU A 192 -0.94 5.22 35.54
CA LEU A 192 -1.67 5.39 34.29
C LEU A 192 -0.80 6.04 33.20
N PRO A 193 -1.08 5.74 31.92
CA PRO A 193 -0.53 6.53 30.83
C PRO A 193 -0.92 8.00 30.96
N LEU A 194 -0.03 8.87 30.49
CA LEU A 194 -0.24 10.30 30.43
C LEU A 194 -0.45 10.70 28.98
N GLY A 195 -1.52 11.42 28.71
CA GLY A 195 -1.87 11.91 27.39
C GLY A 195 -2.05 13.43 27.36
N ARG A 196 -2.01 13.98 26.16
CA ARG A 196 -2.28 15.40 25.88
C ARG A 196 -3.32 15.48 24.79
N VAL A 197 -4.36 16.30 25.00
CA VAL A 197 -5.37 16.53 23.97
C VAL A 197 -4.75 17.35 22.86
N ALA A 198 -4.69 16.78 21.65
CA ALA A 198 -4.20 17.46 20.46
C ALA A 198 -5.34 18.19 19.74
N GLN A 199 -6.53 17.59 19.68
CA GLN A 199 -7.69 18.15 18.99
C GLN A 199 -9.00 17.64 19.59
N ILE A 200 -10.02 18.50 19.67
CA ILE A 200 -11.40 18.12 19.94
C ILE A 200 -12.11 17.85 18.61
N LEU A 201 -12.72 16.67 18.46
CA LEU A 201 -13.28 16.18 17.19
C LEU A 201 -14.81 16.29 17.12
N GLY A 202 -15.51 16.31 18.26
CA GLY A 202 -16.97 16.40 18.33
C GLY A 202 -17.57 15.47 19.37
N SER A 203 -18.88 15.22 19.32
CA SER A 203 -19.58 14.43 20.34
C SER A 203 -19.34 12.91 20.22
N ASP A 204 -19.31 12.39 19.00
CA ASP A 204 -19.12 10.98 18.69
C ASP A 204 -18.39 10.80 17.35
N ALA A 205 -18.16 9.55 16.95
CA ALA A 205 -17.43 9.23 15.73
C ALA A 205 -18.22 9.64 14.46
N GLN A 206 -19.54 9.70 14.53
CA GLN A 206 -20.38 10.11 13.41
C GLN A 206 -20.41 11.63 13.22
N ALA A 207 -20.29 12.39 14.32
CA ALA A 207 -20.20 13.84 14.29
C ALA A 207 -18.78 14.36 13.98
N ALA A 208 -17.76 13.52 14.19
CA ALA A 208 -16.38 13.83 13.86
C ALA A 208 -16.13 13.70 12.34
N SER A 209 -15.14 14.44 11.85
CA SER A 209 -14.66 14.26 10.48
C SER A 209 -13.99 12.89 10.33
N ASP A 210 -14.39 12.11 9.32
CA ASP A 210 -13.77 10.82 9.00
C ASP A 210 -12.27 10.94 8.79
N ILE A 211 -11.86 12.02 8.13
CA ILE A 211 -10.46 12.32 7.87
C ILE A 211 -9.72 12.54 9.19
N ASP A 212 -10.34 13.17 10.18
CA ASP A 212 -9.74 13.33 11.51
C ASP A 212 -9.63 11.98 12.22
N ILE A 213 -10.68 11.14 12.15
CA ILE A 213 -10.66 9.78 12.72
C ILE A 213 -9.49 8.97 12.15
N VAL A 214 -9.37 8.93 10.83
CA VAL A 214 -8.32 8.18 10.11
C VAL A 214 -6.94 8.74 10.44
N CYS A 215 -6.74 10.07 10.37
CA CYS A 215 -5.45 10.67 10.72
C CYS A 215 -5.03 10.34 12.16
N CYS A 216 -5.98 10.30 13.10
CA CYS A 216 -5.67 9.94 14.49
C CYS A 216 -5.33 8.45 14.64
N LYS A 217 -6.12 7.57 14.00
CA LYS A 217 -5.94 6.12 14.09
C LYS A 217 -4.60 5.66 13.51
N HIS A 218 -4.12 6.33 12.46
CA HIS A 218 -2.88 6.00 11.76
C HIS A 218 -1.71 6.94 12.09
N ASP A 219 -1.85 7.84 13.07
CA ASP A 219 -0.83 8.81 13.49
C ASP A 219 -0.26 9.65 12.32
N LEU A 220 -1.14 10.21 11.49
CA LEU A 220 -0.77 10.99 10.32
C LEU A 220 -0.69 12.50 10.64
N PRO A 221 0.52 13.07 10.79
CA PRO A 221 0.67 14.48 11.13
C PRO A 221 0.34 15.40 9.95
N ARG A 222 -0.65 16.28 10.13
CA ARG A 222 -1.05 17.26 9.11
C ARG A 222 -0.13 18.48 9.02
N HIS A 223 0.58 18.79 10.11
CA HIS A 223 1.43 19.97 10.17
C HIS A 223 2.89 19.61 9.95
N PHE A 224 3.63 20.50 9.30
CA PHE A 224 5.07 20.41 9.16
C PHE A 224 5.77 21.12 10.33
N PRO A 225 6.92 20.61 10.81
CA PRO A 225 7.74 21.31 11.79
C PRO A 225 8.17 22.70 11.30
N ASP A 226 8.32 23.67 12.21
CA ASP A 226 8.69 25.06 11.87
C ASP A 226 9.97 25.16 11.02
N ALA A 227 10.97 24.32 11.32
CA ALA A 227 12.22 24.28 10.55
C ALA A 227 12.01 23.91 9.07
N VAL A 228 11.03 23.04 8.78
CA VAL A 228 10.65 22.63 7.42
C VAL A 228 9.91 23.76 6.72
N VAL A 229 8.97 24.39 7.41
CA VAL A 229 8.18 25.52 6.89
C VAL A 229 9.10 26.69 6.52
N GLU A 230 10.05 27.05 7.39
CA GLU A 230 10.99 28.14 7.11
C GLU A 230 11.95 27.80 5.96
N ALA A 231 12.42 26.55 5.87
CA ALA A 231 13.24 26.09 4.76
C ALA A 231 12.47 26.16 3.42
N ALA A 232 11.19 25.78 3.41
CA ALA A 232 10.34 25.81 2.23
C ALA A 232 10.05 27.23 1.74
N LYS A 233 9.78 28.17 2.66
CA LYS A 233 9.59 29.60 2.34
C LYS A 233 10.84 30.27 1.75
N ALA A 234 12.03 29.74 2.04
CA ALA A 234 13.30 30.29 1.55
C ALA A 234 13.59 29.94 0.08
N LEU A 235 12.78 29.07 -0.55
CA LEU A 235 12.98 28.67 -1.94
C LEU A 235 12.70 29.82 -2.92
N PRO A 236 13.48 29.91 -4.02
CA PRO A 236 13.29 30.97 -4.99
C PRO A 236 12.03 30.75 -5.82
N ALA A 237 11.21 31.80 -5.96
CA ALA A 237 9.98 31.74 -6.77
C ALA A 237 10.19 31.63 -8.29
N LYS A 238 11.42 31.84 -8.78
CA LYS A 238 11.77 31.77 -10.22
C LYS A 238 13.13 31.12 -10.43
N LEU A 239 13.28 30.42 -11.54
CA LEU A 239 14.55 29.85 -11.98
C LEU A 239 15.60 30.95 -12.23
N ARG A 240 16.82 30.68 -11.79
CA ARG A 240 17.99 31.52 -12.01
C ARG A 240 18.76 31.00 -13.23
N LYS A 241 19.56 31.87 -13.85
CA LYS A 241 20.43 31.48 -14.99
C LYS A 241 21.43 30.37 -14.64
N THR A 242 21.78 30.22 -13.36
CA THR A 242 22.66 29.15 -12.88
C THR A 242 21.97 27.80 -12.86
N ASP A 243 20.66 27.77 -12.61
CA ASP A 243 19.87 26.54 -12.50
C ASP A 243 19.71 25.85 -13.88
N LEU A 244 19.80 26.63 -14.96
CA LEU A 244 19.71 26.16 -16.35
C LEU A 244 21.01 25.57 -16.91
N LYS A 245 22.13 25.66 -16.18
CA LYS A 245 23.43 25.18 -16.69
C LYS A 245 23.48 23.66 -16.72
N LYS A 246 24.09 23.10 -17.77
CA LYS A 246 24.25 21.65 -18.00
C LYS A 246 22.93 20.88 -18.12
N ARG A 247 21.83 21.56 -18.42
CA ARG A 247 20.53 20.95 -18.69
C ARG A 247 20.24 20.98 -20.18
N LEU A 248 19.59 19.94 -20.67
CA LEU A 248 19.06 19.88 -22.03
C LEU A 248 17.86 20.84 -22.15
N ASP A 249 17.86 21.69 -23.16
CA ASP A 249 16.78 22.67 -23.38
C ASP A 249 15.71 22.08 -24.29
N LEU A 250 14.59 21.69 -23.68
CA LEU A 250 13.45 21.04 -24.34
C LEU A 250 12.22 21.94 -24.41
N ARG A 251 12.34 23.23 -24.05
CA ARG A 251 11.23 24.21 -24.06
C ARG A 251 10.63 24.49 -25.43
N HIS A 252 11.25 23.98 -26.49
CA HIS A 252 10.79 24.12 -27.87
C HIS A 252 9.86 22.98 -28.31
N LEU A 253 9.81 21.87 -27.55
CA LEU A 253 8.99 20.72 -27.86
C LEU A 253 7.55 20.95 -27.36
N PRO A 254 6.53 20.65 -28.18
CA PRO A 254 5.14 20.64 -27.74
C PRO A 254 4.97 19.67 -26.58
N THR A 255 4.62 20.20 -25.40
CA THR A 255 4.59 19.44 -24.15
C THR A 255 3.24 19.60 -23.46
N VAL A 256 2.64 18.48 -23.04
CA VAL A 256 1.36 18.45 -22.33
C VAL A 256 1.48 17.71 -21.01
N THR A 257 0.62 18.05 -20.06
CA THR A 257 0.37 17.26 -18.85
C THR A 257 -1.07 16.78 -18.86
N ILE A 258 -1.32 15.55 -18.42
CA ILE A 258 -2.66 15.00 -18.26
C ILE A 258 -2.74 14.43 -16.85
N ASP A 259 -3.68 14.90 -16.02
CA ASP A 259 -3.84 14.46 -14.62
C ASP A 259 -5.35 14.34 -14.29
N GLY A 260 -5.74 13.72 -13.17
CA GLY A 260 -7.16 13.59 -12.79
C GLY A 260 -7.75 14.87 -12.19
N PRO A 261 -9.07 15.14 -12.33
CA PRO A 261 -9.71 16.34 -11.78
C PRO A 261 -9.95 16.30 -10.26
N ASP A 262 -9.65 15.21 -9.57
CA ASP A 262 -10.06 14.97 -8.17
C ASP A 262 -8.94 15.02 -7.13
N HIS A 263 -7.94 15.86 -7.37
CA HIS A 263 -7.15 16.40 -6.28
C HIS A 263 -7.56 17.85 -6.02
N PRO A 264 -8.29 18.14 -4.92
CA PRO A 264 -8.51 19.52 -4.44
C PRO A 264 -7.22 20.30 -4.16
N HIS A 265 -6.05 19.65 -4.32
CA HIS A 265 -4.73 20.26 -4.40
C HIS A 265 -3.98 19.85 -5.68
N SER A 266 -4.54 20.25 -6.83
CA SER A 266 -4.02 20.25 -8.22
C SER A 266 -2.62 20.89 -8.45
N LEU A 267 -1.83 21.08 -7.39
CA LEU A 267 -0.54 21.74 -7.43
C LEU A 267 0.66 20.80 -7.58
N ALA A 268 0.52 19.47 -7.52
CA ALA A 268 1.65 18.53 -7.56
C ALA A 268 1.68 17.67 -8.84
N ILE A 269 1.79 18.31 -10.02
CA ILE A 269 1.92 17.62 -11.31
C ILE A 269 3.38 17.22 -11.48
N ASP A 270 3.66 15.93 -11.38
CA ASP A 270 5.01 15.36 -11.45
C ASP A 270 5.50 15.17 -12.89
N ASP A 271 4.60 14.82 -13.81
CA ASP A 271 4.95 14.34 -15.13
C ASP A 271 4.37 15.18 -16.28
N ALA A 272 5.09 15.17 -17.40
CA ALA A 272 4.68 15.78 -18.66
C ALA A 272 5.17 14.94 -19.84
N LEU A 273 4.45 15.02 -20.96
CA LEU A 273 4.69 14.23 -22.17
C LEU A 273 4.92 15.13 -23.38
N SER A 274 5.90 14.78 -24.19
CA SER A 274 6.10 15.31 -25.54
C SER A 274 6.28 14.16 -26.54
N LEU A 275 6.02 14.44 -27.82
CA LEU A 275 6.12 13.43 -28.87
C LEU A 275 6.66 14.05 -30.16
N GLU A 276 7.63 13.39 -30.76
CA GLU A 276 8.14 13.70 -32.09
C GLU A 276 8.02 12.47 -33.00
N GLN A 277 7.50 12.67 -34.21
CA GLN A 277 7.43 11.63 -35.23
C GLN A 277 8.79 11.50 -35.93
N LEU A 278 9.32 10.28 -35.99
CA LEU A 278 10.54 9.94 -36.72
C LEU A 278 10.20 9.25 -38.06
N GLU A 279 11.21 9.04 -38.93
CA GLU A 279 11.03 8.30 -40.19
C GLU A 279 10.49 6.87 -39.96
N ASP A 280 11.03 6.17 -38.95
CA ASP A 280 10.70 4.79 -38.61
C ASP A 280 10.23 4.63 -37.15
N GLY A 281 9.23 5.42 -36.74
CA GLY A 281 8.60 5.33 -35.42
C GLY A 281 8.47 6.68 -34.71
N TRP A 282 8.71 6.72 -33.40
CA TRP A 282 8.49 7.90 -32.56
C TRP A 282 9.62 8.12 -31.57
N GLN A 283 9.82 9.37 -31.17
CA GLN A 283 10.54 9.72 -29.95
C GLN A 283 9.55 10.29 -28.94
N VAL A 284 9.39 9.62 -27.81
CA VAL A 284 8.55 10.05 -26.70
C VAL A 284 9.43 10.72 -25.66
N GLY A 285 9.10 11.94 -25.26
CA GLY A 285 9.72 12.61 -24.12
C GLY A 285 8.84 12.44 -22.88
N ILE A 286 9.38 11.79 -21.84
CA ILE A 286 8.74 11.62 -20.53
C ILE A 286 9.50 12.49 -19.55
N HIS A 287 8.88 13.57 -19.06
CA HIS A 287 9.54 14.59 -18.28
C HIS A 287 9.02 14.61 -16.84
N ILE A 288 9.87 14.30 -15.87
CA ILE A 288 9.49 14.24 -14.45
C ILE A 288 10.11 15.41 -13.68
N ALA A 289 9.33 16.04 -12.79
CA ALA A 289 9.76 17.17 -11.96
C ALA A 289 11.06 16.87 -11.20
N ASP A 290 12.06 17.75 -11.32
CA ASP A 290 13.36 17.56 -10.67
C ASP A 290 13.34 18.05 -9.20
N VAL A 291 12.62 17.32 -8.35
CA VAL A 291 12.44 17.66 -6.92
C VAL A 291 13.74 17.58 -6.14
N SER A 292 14.59 16.60 -6.48
CA SER A 292 15.87 16.37 -5.80
C SER A 292 16.83 17.57 -5.88
N TYR A 293 16.70 18.42 -6.91
CA TYR A 293 17.44 19.67 -7.03
C TYR A 293 17.05 20.70 -5.95
N TRP A 294 15.77 20.73 -5.58
CA TRP A 294 15.21 21.69 -4.61
C TRP A 294 15.25 21.19 -3.17
N VAL A 295 15.42 19.88 -2.98
CA VAL A 295 15.47 19.22 -1.66
C VAL A 295 16.87 18.61 -1.46
N PRO A 296 17.87 19.42 -1.01
CA PRO A 296 19.20 18.91 -0.72
C PRO A 296 19.16 17.78 0.31
N TRP A 297 20.02 16.80 0.13
CA TRP A 297 20.15 15.69 1.06
C TRP A 297 20.52 16.20 2.46
N ARG A 298 19.83 15.68 3.48
CA ARG A 298 19.94 15.97 4.91
C ARG A 298 19.49 17.39 5.28
N SER A 299 18.79 18.07 4.38
CA SER A 299 18.07 19.30 4.72
C SER A 299 16.87 18.99 5.65
N PRO A 300 16.32 19.99 6.37
CA PRO A 300 15.12 19.79 7.17
C PRO A 300 13.94 19.22 6.36
N ILE A 301 13.76 19.68 5.12
CA ILE A 301 12.72 19.19 4.21
C ILE A 301 12.98 17.72 3.85
N ASP A 302 14.23 17.35 3.57
CA ASP A 302 14.60 15.97 3.26
C ASP A 302 14.33 15.02 4.41
N LEU A 303 14.72 15.38 5.64
CA LEU A 303 14.52 14.53 6.81
C LEU A 303 13.04 14.32 7.11
N GLU A 304 12.21 15.35 6.91
CA GLU A 304 10.76 15.23 7.07
C GLU A 304 10.12 14.43 5.92
N ALA A 305 10.56 14.62 4.68
CA ALA A 305 10.11 13.81 3.55
C ALA A 305 10.50 12.33 3.73
N GLN A 306 11.69 12.06 4.26
CA GLN A 306 12.14 10.72 4.62
C GLN A 306 11.24 10.09 5.69
N LYS A 307 10.88 10.87 6.72
CA LYS A 307 10.01 10.43 7.80
C LYS A 307 8.62 10.07 7.28
N ARG A 308 8.01 10.92 6.44
CA ARG A 308 6.68 10.70 5.84
C ARG A 308 6.68 9.61 4.76
N ALA A 309 7.77 9.51 4.00
CA ALA A 309 8.02 8.61 2.87
C ALA A 309 7.07 8.70 1.67
N THR A 310 5.76 8.88 1.90
CA THR A 310 4.74 9.04 0.86
C THR A 310 3.67 10.05 1.29
N SER A 311 2.93 10.60 0.33
CA SER A 311 1.70 11.36 0.59
C SER A 311 0.55 10.39 0.82
N VAL A 312 -0.44 10.78 1.65
CA VAL A 312 -1.64 9.97 1.94
C VAL A 312 -2.89 10.68 1.41
N PHE A 313 -3.71 9.97 0.65
CA PHE A 313 -4.88 10.49 -0.07
C PHE A 313 -6.19 10.13 0.62
N LEU A 314 -6.67 11.03 1.48
CA LEU A 314 -7.88 10.87 2.28
C LEU A 314 -9.07 11.55 1.60
N GLY A 315 -9.49 11.02 0.45
CA GLY A 315 -10.56 11.57 -0.37
C GLY A 315 -10.16 12.94 -0.92
N GLU A 316 -10.88 13.99 -0.51
CA GLU A 316 -10.56 15.38 -0.91
C GLU A 316 -9.32 15.97 -0.21
N VAL A 317 -8.85 15.36 0.88
CA VAL A 317 -7.71 15.87 1.66
C VAL A 317 -6.48 15.04 1.41
N VAL A 318 -5.35 15.70 1.13
CA VAL A 318 -4.05 15.05 1.04
C VAL A 318 -3.23 15.40 2.27
N VAL A 319 -2.63 14.39 2.91
CA VAL A 319 -1.54 14.59 3.88
C VAL A 319 -0.23 14.52 3.10
N PRO A 320 0.41 15.67 2.78
CA PRO A 320 1.47 15.66 1.79
C PRO A 320 2.81 15.22 2.40
N MET A 321 3.64 14.59 1.57
CA MET A 321 5.04 14.30 1.87
C MET A 321 5.88 15.58 1.94
N LEU A 322 5.61 16.54 1.04
CA LEU A 322 6.35 17.78 0.88
C LEU A 322 5.48 19.02 1.17
N PRO A 323 6.08 20.12 1.64
CA PRO A 323 5.33 21.34 1.92
C PRO A 323 4.86 22.01 0.61
N GLU A 324 3.74 22.73 0.66
CA GLU A 324 3.08 23.33 -0.51
C GLU A 324 4.00 24.21 -1.38
N ASN A 325 4.95 24.93 -0.77
CA ASN A 325 5.91 25.74 -1.51
C ASN A 325 6.77 24.92 -2.49
N LEU A 326 7.07 23.65 -2.20
CA LEU A 326 7.77 22.75 -3.13
C LEU A 326 6.89 22.45 -4.34
N HIS A 327 5.61 22.14 -4.10
CA HIS A 327 4.65 21.86 -5.17
C HIS A 327 4.58 23.05 -6.14
N GLN A 328 4.47 24.27 -5.62
CA GLN A 328 4.43 25.49 -6.45
C GLN A 328 5.67 25.69 -7.34
N VAL A 329 6.86 25.31 -6.86
CA VAL A 329 8.14 25.52 -7.58
C VAL A 329 8.45 24.37 -8.55
N CYS A 330 8.08 23.14 -8.20
CA CYS A 330 8.48 21.95 -8.93
C CYS A 330 7.42 21.48 -9.95
N SER A 331 6.14 21.68 -9.64
CA SER A 331 5.03 21.19 -10.45
C SER A 331 5.07 21.71 -11.87
N LEU A 332 4.80 20.83 -12.82
CA LEU A 332 4.92 21.06 -14.27
C LEU A 332 3.72 21.85 -14.83
N LEU A 333 3.44 23.01 -14.24
CA LEU A 333 2.34 23.88 -14.63
C LEU A 333 2.58 24.55 -16.01
N PRO A 334 1.53 24.75 -16.83
CA PRO A 334 1.64 25.41 -18.13
C PRO A 334 2.22 26.82 -18.09
N GLY A 335 2.98 27.18 -19.13
CA GLY A 335 3.51 28.53 -19.34
C GLY A 335 4.68 28.94 -18.44
N HIS A 336 5.25 27.99 -17.69
CA HIS A 336 6.37 28.23 -16.81
C HIS A 336 7.56 27.31 -17.13
N ASP A 337 8.77 27.88 -17.20
CA ASP A 337 10.00 27.09 -17.24
C ASP A 337 10.12 26.25 -15.95
N ARG A 338 10.36 24.94 -16.12
CA ARG A 338 10.51 23.97 -15.03
C ARG A 338 11.73 23.08 -15.26
N LEU A 339 12.35 22.67 -14.16
CA LEU A 339 13.46 21.72 -14.18
C LEU A 339 12.88 20.30 -14.14
N ALA A 340 13.36 19.44 -15.01
CA ALA A 340 12.93 18.05 -15.08
C ALA A 340 14.12 17.09 -15.19
N LEU A 341 13.89 15.83 -14.85
CA LEU A 341 14.64 14.69 -15.36
C LEU A 341 13.81 14.08 -16.50
N SER A 342 14.34 14.11 -17.71
CA SER A 342 13.63 13.65 -18.90
C SER A 342 14.19 12.32 -19.40
N VAL A 343 13.30 11.37 -19.64
CA VAL A 343 13.57 10.11 -20.33
C VAL A 343 13.10 10.28 -21.77
N LEU A 344 14.04 10.35 -22.72
CA LEU A 344 13.75 10.41 -24.15
C LEU A 344 13.81 8.99 -24.69
N VAL A 345 12.70 8.46 -25.19
CA VAL A 345 12.56 7.06 -25.60
C VAL A 345 12.28 7.00 -27.10
N THR A 346 13.14 6.30 -27.83
CA THR A 346 12.91 6.01 -29.25
C THR A 346 12.19 4.68 -29.37
N LEU A 347 11.01 4.71 -30.02
CA LEU A 347 10.15 3.56 -30.26
C LEU A 347 10.07 3.27 -31.76
N ASN A 348 10.11 2.00 -32.13
CA ASN A 348 9.80 1.59 -33.50
C ASN A 348 8.29 1.62 -33.76
N SER A 349 7.86 1.35 -35.01
CA SER A 349 6.43 1.34 -35.40
C SER A 349 5.56 0.33 -34.63
N ALA A 350 6.18 -0.68 -34.00
CA ALA A 350 5.50 -1.68 -33.18
C ALA A 350 5.44 -1.30 -31.68
N GLY A 351 5.96 -0.13 -31.29
CA GLY A 351 6.02 0.31 -29.89
C GLY A 351 7.13 -0.34 -29.08
N GLU A 352 8.12 -0.96 -29.72
CA GLU A 352 9.28 -1.54 -29.04
C GLU A 352 10.37 -0.48 -28.87
N VAL A 353 10.99 -0.44 -27.68
CA VAL A 353 12.11 0.47 -27.38
C VAL A 353 13.35 0.05 -28.16
N THR A 354 13.86 0.95 -28.99
CA THR A 354 15.14 0.76 -29.71
C THR A 354 16.30 1.36 -28.92
N GLU A 355 16.09 2.53 -28.33
CA GLU A 355 17.06 3.22 -27.48
C GLU A 355 16.38 4.23 -26.56
N PHE A 356 17.09 4.68 -25.53
CA PHE A 356 16.62 5.75 -24.67
C PHE A 356 17.79 6.53 -24.05
N GLU A 357 17.49 7.76 -23.66
CA GLU A 357 18.41 8.66 -22.95
C GLU A 357 17.74 9.28 -21.72
N ILE A 358 18.53 9.58 -20.68
CA ILE A 358 18.05 10.21 -19.43
C ILE A 358 18.85 11.48 -19.17
N HIS A 359 18.20 12.64 -19.12
CA HIS A 359 18.86 13.93 -18.98
C HIS A 359 18.23 14.83 -17.92
N PRO A 360 19.03 15.56 -17.12
CA PRO A 360 18.59 16.81 -16.52
C PRO A 360 18.21 17.81 -17.62
N SER A 361 17.01 18.34 -17.57
CA SER A 361 16.45 19.18 -18.62
C SER A 361 15.72 20.42 -18.07
N VAL A 362 15.39 21.32 -18.98
CA VAL A 362 14.41 22.39 -18.77
C VAL A 362 13.31 22.27 -19.80
N ILE A 363 12.05 22.27 -19.34
CA ILE A 363 10.85 22.18 -20.17
C ILE A 363 9.95 23.40 -19.91
N CYS A 364 8.98 23.61 -20.80
CA CYS A 364 7.88 24.55 -20.60
C CYS A 364 6.61 23.87 -21.11
N VAL A 365 5.68 23.56 -20.22
CA VAL A 365 4.42 22.90 -20.58
C VAL A 365 3.54 23.89 -21.35
N ASP A 366 2.99 23.47 -22.48
CA ASP A 366 2.11 24.30 -23.30
C ASP A 366 0.66 24.25 -22.79
N HIS A 367 0.18 23.05 -22.47
CA HIS A 367 -1.20 22.82 -22.05
C HIS A 367 -1.30 21.77 -20.95
N HIS A 368 -2.23 22.00 -20.01
CA HIS A 368 -2.65 21.04 -19.02
C HIS A 368 -4.07 20.58 -19.35
N LEU A 369 -4.31 19.28 -19.24
CA LEU A 369 -5.60 18.64 -19.48
C LEU A 369 -5.95 17.78 -18.27
N ASP A 370 -7.24 17.63 -18.01
CA ASP A 370 -7.71 16.53 -17.17
C ASP A 370 -8.02 15.28 -18.02
N TYR A 371 -8.18 14.12 -17.36
CA TYR A 371 -8.49 12.86 -18.07
C TYR A 371 -9.81 12.89 -18.85
N GLN A 372 -10.84 13.61 -18.37
CA GLN A 372 -12.13 13.76 -19.03
C GLN A 372 -12.01 14.62 -20.30
N GLN A 373 -11.21 15.69 -20.25
CA GLN A 373 -10.88 16.52 -21.40
C GLN A 373 -10.09 15.72 -22.44
N ALA A 374 -9.08 14.94 -22.01
CA ALA A 374 -8.34 14.05 -22.91
C ALA A 374 -9.28 13.01 -23.55
N GLN A 375 -10.19 12.42 -22.79
CA GLN A 375 -11.19 11.47 -23.29
C GLN A 375 -12.15 12.11 -24.30
N ALA A 376 -12.66 13.30 -24.02
CA ALA A 376 -13.52 14.05 -24.93
C ALA A 376 -12.79 14.38 -26.24
N ILE A 377 -11.50 14.74 -26.16
CA ILE A 377 -10.64 14.96 -27.33
C ILE A 377 -10.55 13.68 -28.16
N LEU A 378 -10.27 12.51 -27.56
CA LEU A 378 -10.17 11.24 -28.29
C LEU A 378 -11.50 10.83 -28.96
N GLN A 379 -12.63 11.06 -28.28
CA GLN A 379 -13.95 10.70 -28.79
C GLN A 379 -14.44 11.61 -29.93
N ARG A 380 -13.76 12.72 -30.23
CA ARG A 380 -14.17 13.66 -31.30
C ARG A 380 -14.36 13.02 -32.67
N HIS A 381 -13.65 11.92 -32.93
CA HIS A 381 -13.72 11.17 -34.19
C HIS A 381 -14.83 10.12 -34.20
N HIS A 382 -15.42 9.78 -33.05
CA HIS A 382 -16.43 8.73 -32.87
C HIS A 382 -17.60 9.18 -31.97
N PRO A 383 -18.37 10.21 -32.38
CA PRO A 383 -19.44 10.77 -31.54
C PRO A 383 -20.67 9.85 -31.37
N GLU A 384 -20.83 8.81 -32.19
CA GLU A 384 -21.95 7.85 -32.07
C GLU A 384 -21.72 6.74 -31.04
N THR A 385 -20.48 6.56 -30.57
CA THR A 385 -20.13 5.70 -29.44
C THR A 385 -20.16 6.49 -28.12
N THR A 386 -21.24 7.23 -27.87
CA THR A 386 -21.57 7.62 -26.50
C THR A 386 -21.98 6.36 -25.77
N THR A 387 -20.99 5.63 -25.25
CA THR A 387 -21.21 4.71 -24.13
C THR A 387 -21.95 5.48 -23.03
N ASP A 388 -22.86 4.80 -22.33
CA ASP A 388 -23.46 5.25 -21.07
C ASP A 388 -22.36 5.46 -20.01
N SER A 389 -21.48 6.43 -20.23
CA SER A 389 -20.45 6.83 -19.28
C SER A 389 -21.15 7.62 -18.19
N PRO A 390 -21.11 7.17 -16.92
CA PRO A 390 -21.66 7.93 -15.81
C PRO A 390 -20.93 9.26 -15.60
N TYR A 391 -19.72 9.43 -16.17
CA TYR A 391 -18.96 10.67 -16.10
C TYR A 391 -19.38 11.66 -17.20
N PRO A 392 -19.83 12.87 -16.85
CA PRO A 392 -20.14 13.91 -17.82
C PRO A 392 -18.85 14.38 -18.51
N LEU A 393 -18.68 14.04 -19.78
CA LEU A 393 -17.57 14.54 -20.59
C LEU A 393 -17.84 15.99 -21.02
N PRO A 394 -16.82 16.86 -21.02
CA PRO A 394 -16.98 18.24 -21.49
C PRO A 394 -17.30 18.27 -22.99
N ASP A 395 -18.12 19.23 -23.41
CA ASP A 395 -18.38 19.46 -24.84
C ASP A 395 -17.10 19.95 -25.53
N LEU A 396 -16.82 19.46 -26.74
CA LEU A 396 -15.73 19.95 -27.60
C LEU A 396 -15.78 21.46 -27.81
N SER A 397 -16.96 22.08 -27.70
CA SER A 397 -17.12 23.53 -27.78
C SER A 397 -16.47 24.29 -26.60
N GLU A 398 -16.29 23.63 -25.46
CA GLU A 398 -15.61 24.11 -24.25
C GLU A 398 -14.08 23.96 -24.36
N LEU A 399 -13.60 22.98 -25.13
CA LEU A 399 -12.18 22.65 -25.29
C LEU A 399 -11.45 23.49 -26.37
N LYS A 400 -11.95 24.68 -26.70
CA LYS A 400 -11.39 25.52 -27.78
C LYS A 400 -9.93 25.91 -27.56
N SER A 401 -9.52 26.12 -26.31
CA SER A 401 -8.14 26.46 -25.92
C SER A 401 -7.16 25.30 -26.14
N LEU A 402 -7.65 24.06 -26.09
CA LEU A 402 -6.85 22.83 -26.22
C LEU A 402 -6.72 22.34 -27.67
N LYS A 403 -7.40 22.98 -28.62
CA LYS A 403 -7.29 22.64 -30.06
C LYS A 403 -5.86 22.46 -30.58
N PRO A 404 -4.86 23.27 -30.18
CA PRO A 404 -3.49 23.09 -30.64
C PRO A 404 -2.88 21.71 -30.32
N VAL A 405 -3.37 21.02 -29.28
CA VAL A 405 -2.82 19.74 -28.82
C VAL A 405 -3.70 18.53 -29.16
N PHE A 406 -4.80 18.73 -29.89
CA PHE A 406 -5.71 17.64 -30.28
C PHE A 406 -5.00 16.53 -31.05
N GLU A 407 -4.14 16.89 -32.01
CA GLU A 407 -3.38 15.91 -32.80
C GLU A 407 -2.31 15.22 -31.94
N LEU A 408 -1.66 15.95 -31.02
CA LEU A 408 -0.69 15.39 -30.10
C LEU A 408 -1.33 14.34 -29.17
N VAL A 409 -2.51 14.64 -28.61
CA VAL A 409 -3.25 13.70 -27.75
C VAL A 409 -3.65 12.42 -28.51
N ASP A 410 -4.08 12.53 -29.77
CA ASP A 410 -4.37 11.35 -30.61
C ASP A 410 -3.13 10.49 -30.82
N GLN A 411 -2.00 11.10 -31.14
CA GLN A 411 -0.75 10.39 -31.39
C GLN A 411 -0.20 9.75 -30.11
N LEU A 412 -0.24 10.46 -28.99
CA LEU A 412 0.14 9.92 -27.68
C LEU A 412 -0.72 8.69 -27.32
N PHE A 413 -2.02 8.74 -27.58
CA PHE A 413 -2.91 7.59 -27.39
C PHE A 413 -2.59 6.42 -28.31
N GLU A 414 -2.32 6.67 -29.61
CA GLU A 414 -1.91 5.60 -30.52
C GLU A 414 -0.62 4.92 -30.03
N VAL A 415 0.39 5.71 -29.68
CA VAL A 415 1.69 5.20 -29.22
C VAL A 415 1.54 4.46 -27.89
N SER A 416 0.74 4.98 -26.95
CA SER A 416 0.53 4.31 -25.66
C SER A 416 -0.16 2.95 -25.83
N GLN A 417 -1.11 2.81 -26.77
CA GLN A 417 -1.71 1.49 -27.06
C GLN A 417 -0.67 0.49 -27.59
N ARG A 418 0.30 0.92 -28.42
CA ARG A 418 1.37 0.03 -28.89
C ARG A 418 2.30 -0.39 -27.76
N VAL A 419 2.63 0.52 -26.84
CA VAL A 419 3.40 0.19 -25.63
C VAL A 419 2.63 -0.80 -24.75
N ARG A 420 1.34 -0.58 -24.56
CA ARG A 420 0.44 -1.49 -23.83
C ARG A 420 0.40 -2.89 -24.43
N GLU A 421 0.34 -3.00 -25.76
CA GLU A 421 0.39 -4.30 -26.44
C GLU A 421 1.69 -5.06 -26.12
N GLN A 422 2.83 -4.37 -26.02
CA GLN A 422 4.09 -5.01 -25.64
C GLN A 422 4.06 -5.50 -24.18
N ARG A 423 3.48 -4.70 -23.27
CA ARG A 423 3.26 -5.10 -21.87
C ARG A 423 2.33 -6.32 -21.76
N GLN A 424 1.23 -6.34 -22.50
CA GLN A 424 0.28 -7.46 -22.52
C GLN A 424 0.88 -8.74 -23.14
N LYS A 425 1.66 -8.64 -24.22
CA LYS A 425 2.37 -9.78 -24.83
C LYS A 425 3.32 -10.46 -23.83
N ARG A 426 3.91 -9.68 -22.93
CA ARG A 426 4.78 -10.19 -21.86
C ARG A 426 4.01 -11.00 -20.81
N GLY A 427 2.72 -10.73 -20.63
CA GLY A 427 1.84 -11.44 -19.71
C GLY A 427 1.31 -10.59 -18.56
N ALA A 428 1.53 -9.27 -18.59
CA ALA A 428 0.94 -8.37 -17.62
C ALA A 428 -0.59 -8.29 -17.80
N PHE A 429 -1.30 -7.96 -16.73
CA PHE A 429 -2.75 -7.91 -16.69
C PHE A 429 -3.23 -6.57 -16.15
N ASP A 430 -4.49 -6.26 -16.43
CA ASP A 430 -5.18 -5.08 -15.94
C ASP A 430 -6.39 -5.56 -15.10
N LEU A 431 -6.63 -4.90 -13.97
CA LEU A 431 -7.76 -5.16 -13.09
C LEU A 431 -8.86 -4.13 -13.40
N ASN A 432 -9.95 -4.56 -14.03
CA ASN A 432 -11.07 -3.68 -14.34
C ASN A 432 -11.95 -3.46 -13.10
N LEU A 433 -11.73 -2.34 -12.41
CA LEU A 433 -12.48 -1.95 -11.23
C LEU A 433 -13.06 -0.54 -11.44
N PRO A 434 -14.22 -0.23 -10.84
CA PRO A 434 -14.82 1.08 -10.95
C PRO A 434 -13.99 2.13 -10.21
N GLU A 435 -13.84 3.31 -10.81
CA GLU A 435 -13.15 4.44 -10.19
C GLU A 435 -13.98 5.07 -9.06
N SER A 436 -15.29 5.23 -9.27
CA SER A 436 -16.25 5.56 -8.20
C SER A 436 -16.99 4.31 -7.73
N ILE A 437 -16.94 4.08 -6.41
CA ILE A 437 -17.57 2.92 -5.78
C ILE A 437 -19.07 3.16 -5.56
N PHE A 438 -19.48 4.42 -5.43
CA PHE A 438 -20.84 4.79 -5.04
C PHE A 438 -21.64 5.33 -6.23
N PRO A 439 -22.82 4.77 -6.53
CA PRO A 439 -23.74 5.35 -7.51
C PRO A 439 -24.13 6.80 -7.20
N GLU A 440 -23.78 7.74 -8.08
CA GLU A 440 -24.10 9.19 -7.94
C GLU A 440 -25.60 9.45 -7.77
N GLU A 441 -26.45 8.69 -8.47
CA GLU A 441 -27.91 8.89 -8.48
C GLU A 441 -28.53 8.85 -7.09
N HIS A 442 -27.93 8.09 -6.17
CA HIS A 442 -28.47 7.84 -4.84
C HIS A 442 -27.79 8.69 -3.76
N ASN A 443 -26.54 9.10 -3.97
CA ASN A 443 -25.83 10.02 -3.10
C ASN A 443 -24.79 10.80 -3.90
N PRO A 444 -25.10 12.04 -4.33
CA PRO A 444 -24.19 12.85 -5.17
C PRO A 444 -22.88 13.25 -4.48
N GLU A 445 -22.84 13.30 -3.14
CA GLU A 445 -21.60 13.62 -2.42
C GLU A 445 -20.68 12.40 -2.38
N LEU A 446 -21.20 11.23 -2.01
CA LEU A 446 -20.41 9.99 -2.03
C LEU A 446 -20.11 9.51 -3.46
N GLY A 447 -20.93 9.83 -4.45
CA GLY A 447 -20.68 9.46 -5.84
C GLY A 447 -19.42 10.09 -6.44
N LYS A 448 -18.95 11.20 -5.86
CA LYS A 448 -17.67 11.84 -6.20
C LYS A 448 -16.46 11.19 -5.52
N PHE A 449 -16.67 10.28 -4.56
CA PHE A 449 -15.58 9.60 -3.90
C PHE A 449 -14.90 8.66 -4.88
N ILE A 450 -13.63 8.91 -5.15
CA ILE A 450 -12.78 8.08 -6.00
C ILE A 450 -12.00 7.11 -5.14
N SER A 451 -11.99 5.85 -5.55
CA SER A 451 -11.21 4.81 -4.86
C SER A 451 -9.73 5.17 -4.85
N ASN A 452 -9.07 4.87 -3.73
CA ASN A 452 -7.63 5.02 -3.55
C ASN A 452 -6.76 4.25 -4.57
N LYS A 453 -7.37 3.32 -5.32
CA LYS A 453 -6.71 2.50 -6.34
C LYS A 453 -6.35 3.30 -7.60
N PHE A 454 -6.81 4.56 -7.68
CA PHE A 454 -6.66 5.46 -8.81
C PHE A 454 -5.87 6.74 -8.46
N GLN A 455 -5.05 6.73 -7.40
CA GLN A 455 -4.29 7.91 -6.95
C GLN A 455 -2.97 8.14 -7.72
N TYR A 456 -2.45 7.08 -8.32
CA TYR A 456 -1.21 7.12 -9.10
C TYR A 456 -1.49 6.72 -10.55
N ASP A 457 -0.65 7.23 -11.44
CA ASP A 457 -0.70 6.86 -12.85
C ASP A 457 0.25 5.72 -13.19
N ASP A 458 0.87 5.05 -12.21
CA ASP A 458 1.59 3.79 -12.40
C ASP A 458 0.87 2.63 -11.68
N GLU A 459 1.58 1.56 -11.31
CA GLU A 459 0.97 0.43 -10.63
C GLU A 459 0.65 0.68 -9.14
N GLY A 460 1.11 1.83 -8.63
CA GLY A 460 0.87 2.26 -7.27
C GLY A 460 1.27 1.23 -6.21
N GLU A 461 0.52 1.24 -5.11
CA GLU A 461 0.81 0.45 -3.93
C GLU A 461 0.39 -1.02 -4.10
N LEU A 462 -0.59 -1.27 -4.96
CA LEU A 462 -1.14 -2.60 -5.28
C LEU A 462 -0.16 -3.47 -6.08
N GLY A 463 0.82 -2.86 -6.76
CA GLY A 463 1.75 -3.60 -7.62
C GLY A 463 1.10 -4.13 -8.90
N ALA A 464 -0.10 -3.67 -9.26
CA ALA A 464 -0.83 -4.06 -10.46
C ALA A 464 -1.65 -2.88 -11.01
N ILE A 465 -1.91 -2.88 -12.31
CA ILE A 465 -2.66 -1.78 -12.95
C ILE A 465 -4.14 -1.98 -12.72
N VAL A 466 -4.77 -0.97 -12.11
CA VAL A 466 -6.22 -0.87 -12.04
C VAL A 466 -6.68 0.08 -13.14
N VAL A 467 -7.63 -0.39 -13.96
CA VAL A 467 -8.18 0.38 -15.08
C VAL A 467 -9.67 0.56 -14.91
N SER A 468 -10.16 1.71 -15.38
CA SER A 468 -11.59 1.94 -15.60
C SER A 468 -11.84 1.91 -17.10
N SER A 469 -12.68 0.98 -17.56
CA SER A 469 -13.08 0.91 -18.97
C SER A 469 -13.81 2.17 -19.47
N LEU A 470 -14.23 3.04 -18.54
CA LEU A 470 -14.96 4.27 -18.81
C LEU A 470 -14.05 5.44 -19.22
N LEU A 471 -12.76 5.40 -18.83
CA LEU A 471 -11.80 6.47 -19.10
C LEU A 471 -10.50 5.98 -19.76
N PRO A 472 -10.55 5.41 -21.00
CA PRO A 472 -9.37 4.93 -21.71
C PRO A 472 -8.20 5.92 -21.85
N ALA A 473 -8.48 7.23 -21.88
CA ALA A 473 -7.46 8.28 -21.98
C ALA A 473 -6.38 8.19 -20.89
N ARG A 474 -6.72 7.62 -19.72
CA ARG A 474 -5.76 7.42 -18.62
C ARG A 474 -4.58 6.54 -19.00
N SER A 475 -4.81 5.57 -19.89
CA SER A 475 -3.74 4.68 -20.39
C SER A 475 -2.61 5.43 -21.11
N ILE A 476 -2.82 6.69 -21.55
CA ILE A 476 -1.74 7.51 -22.12
C ILE A 476 -0.62 7.67 -21.09
N VAL A 477 -0.95 8.25 -19.94
CA VAL A 477 0.04 8.55 -18.90
C VAL A 477 0.57 7.25 -18.32
N THR A 478 -0.33 6.30 -18.04
CA THR A 478 0.05 5.05 -17.38
C THR A 478 1.11 4.25 -18.12
N GLU A 479 0.94 4.02 -19.42
CA GLU A 479 1.90 3.19 -20.16
C GLU A 479 3.27 3.87 -20.27
N PHE A 480 3.32 5.20 -20.30
CA PHE A 480 4.58 5.93 -20.31
C PHE A 480 5.25 6.00 -18.94
N MET A 481 4.49 6.13 -17.84
CA MET A 481 5.06 6.08 -16.49
C MET A 481 5.69 4.71 -16.20
N LEU A 482 4.95 3.62 -16.49
CA LEU A 482 5.47 2.25 -16.37
C LEU A 482 6.73 2.03 -17.22
N LEU A 483 6.73 2.56 -18.45
CA LEU A 483 7.88 2.46 -19.34
C LEU A 483 9.10 3.22 -18.79
N ALA A 484 8.93 4.45 -18.32
CA ALA A 484 10.01 5.23 -17.72
C ALA A 484 10.58 4.53 -16.48
N ASN A 485 9.72 4.06 -15.58
CA ASN A 485 10.08 3.30 -14.39
C ASN A 485 10.91 2.04 -14.74
N GLN A 486 10.47 1.26 -15.74
CA GLN A 486 11.18 0.08 -16.23
C GLN A 486 12.56 0.43 -16.83
N LEU A 487 12.64 1.47 -17.66
CA LEU A 487 13.87 1.88 -18.33
C LEU A 487 14.89 2.44 -17.34
N VAL A 488 14.45 3.26 -16.38
CA VAL A 488 15.31 3.78 -15.31
C VAL A 488 15.85 2.65 -14.43
N ALA A 489 15.00 1.69 -14.03
CA ALA A 489 15.44 0.53 -13.25
C ALA A 489 16.51 -0.28 -14.01
N SER A 490 16.26 -0.56 -15.28
CA SER A 490 17.19 -1.28 -16.16
C SER A 490 18.50 -0.53 -16.33
N HIS A 491 18.44 0.80 -16.43
CA HIS A 491 19.60 1.65 -16.58
C HIS A 491 20.47 1.66 -15.31
N LEU A 492 19.88 1.84 -14.13
CA LEU A 492 20.60 1.78 -12.85
C LEU A 492 21.26 0.43 -12.62
N ALA A 493 20.55 -0.67 -12.94
CA ALA A 493 21.07 -2.02 -12.87
C ALA A 493 22.27 -2.22 -13.82
N ALA A 494 22.17 -1.75 -15.07
CA ALA A 494 23.25 -1.83 -16.06
C ALA A 494 24.49 -1.02 -15.66
N LEU A 495 24.31 0.12 -14.99
CA LEU A 495 25.41 0.94 -14.45
C LEU A 495 26.01 0.36 -13.16
N GLN A 496 25.38 -0.65 -12.55
CA GLN A 496 25.77 -1.25 -11.27
C GLN A 496 25.97 -0.21 -10.16
N VAL A 497 25.07 0.79 -10.12
CA VAL A 497 25.03 1.78 -9.04
C VAL A 497 24.04 1.34 -7.96
N PRO A 498 24.23 1.77 -6.70
CA PRO A 498 23.24 1.52 -5.66
C PRO A 498 21.92 2.18 -6.08
N ALA A 499 20.82 1.46 -5.94
CA ALA A 499 19.48 1.94 -6.27
C ALA A 499 18.46 1.25 -5.37
N ILE A 500 17.26 1.82 -5.34
CA ILE A 500 16.08 1.19 -4.77
C ILE A 500 15.30 0.60 -5.94
N TYR A 501 14.74 -0.58 -5.73
CA TYR A 501 13.90 -1.28 -6.69
C TYR A 501 12.56 -1.59 -6.04
N ARG A 502 11.53 -1.66 -6.88
CA ARG A 502 10.17 -2.05 -6.52
C ARG A 502 9.98 -3.51 -6.94
N ILE A 503 9.79 -4.39 -5.96
CA ILE A 503 9.62 -5.82 -6.19
C ILE A 503 8.21 -6.26 -5.80
N HIS A 504 7.61 -7.12 -6.61
CA HIS A 504 6.28 -7.66 -6.36
C HIS A 504 6.35 -9.18 -6.49
N ARG A 505 6.12 -9.86 -5.37
CA ARG A 505 6.24 -11.32 -5.23
C ARG A 505 5.07 -12.02 -5.92
N THR A 506 5.27 -13.30 -6.22
CA THR A 506 4.19 -14.16 -6.69
C THR A 506 3.12 -14.34 -5.60
N PRO A 507 1.84 -14.40 -5.96
CA PRO A 507 0.74 -14.80 -5.08
C PRO A 507 0.98 -16.14 -4.39
N ASP A 508 0.28 -16.39 -3.28
CA ASP A 508 0.24 -17.72 -2.67
C ASP A 508 -0.61 -18.64 -3.55
N PRO A 509 -0.09 -19.79 -4.01
CA PRO A 509 -0.89 -20.75 -4.76
C PRO A 509 -2.17 -21.17 -4.02
N THR A 510 -2.14 -21.27 -2.69
CA THR A 510 -3.29 -21.64 -1.86
C THR A 510 -4.43 -20.61 -1.99
N ASP A 511 -4.11 -19.32 -1.87
CA ASP A 511 -5.08 -18.22 -1.99
C ASP A 511 -5.72 -18.22 -3.38
N VAL A 512 -4.91 -18.42 -4.42
CA VAL A 512 -5.38 -18.53 -5.81
C VAL A 512 -6.27 -19.75 -5.99
N GLN A 513 -5.92 -20.91 -5.44
CA GLN A 513 -6.72 -22.13 -5.53
C GLN A 513 -8.08 -22.00 -4.81
N GLU A 514 -8.16 -21.23 -3.73
CA GLU A 514 -9.45 -20.91 -3.08
C GLU A 514 -10.35 -20.06 -3.99
N LEU A 515 -9.79 -19.05 -4.64
CA LEU A 515 -10.51 -18.28 -5.66
C LEU A 515 -10.97 -19.17 -6.82
N LEU A 516 -10.11 -20.07 -7.33
CA LEU A 516 -10.46 -20.97 -8.42
C LEU A 516 -11.61 -21.93 -8.04
N LYS A 517 -11.70 -22.38 -6.79
CA LYS A 517 -12.84 -23.17 -6.31
C LYS A 517 -14.14 -22.37 -6.34
N LEU A 518 -14.10 -21.10 -5.91
CA LEU A 518 -15.25 -20.19 -5.99
C LEU A 518 -15.68 -20.00 -7.45
N VAL A 519 -14.74 -19.70 -8.32
CA VAL A 519 -14.95 -19.47 -9.76
C VAL A 519 -15.52 -20.73 -10.45
N SER A 520 -15.03 -21.91 -10.08
CA SER A 520 -15.54 -23.19 -10.56
C SER A 520 -16.98 -23.45 -10.11
N ASN A 521 -17.33 -23.13 -8.86
CA ASN A 521 -18.72 -23.24 -8.36
C ASN A 521 -19.70 -22.32 -9.10
N MET A 522 -19.20 -21.23 -9.70
CA MET A 522 -19.97 -20.32 -10.54
C MET A 522 -20.07 -20.79 -12.01
N GLY A 523 -19.46 -21.93 -12.34
CA GLY A 523 -19.47 -22.52 -13.69
C GLY A 523 -18.39 -22.00 -14.63
N ILE A 524 -17.37 -21.31 -14.12
CA ILE A 524 -16.21 -20.86 -14.89
C ILE A 524 -15.09 -21.87 -14.66
N GLU A 525 -14.74 -22.65 -15.68
CA GLU A 525 -13.67 -23.64 -15.59
C GLU A 525 -12.31 -23.03 -15.94
N TYR A 526 -11.41 -23.00 -14.97
CA TYR A 526 -10.02 -22.63 -15.18
C TYR A 526 -9.13 -23.41 -14.20
N GLN A 527 -7.97 -23.85 -14.68
CA GLN A 527 -6.96 -24.56 -13.90
C GLN A 527 -5.60 -23.99 -14.24
N LEU A 528 -4.73 -23.89 -13.24
CA LEU A 528 -3.33 -23.54 -13.44
C LEU A 528 -2.63 -24.66 -14.23
N GLU A 529 -1.61 -24.29 -15.02
CA GLU A 529 -0.79 -25.29 -15.72
C GLU A 529 -0.05 -26.20 -14.73
N GLU A 530 0.42 -25.62 -13.63
CA GLU A 530 1.02 -26.32 -12.49
C GLU A 530 0.29 -25.86 -11.21
N GLU A 531 -0.23 -26.79 -10.40
CA GLU A 531 -1.11 -26.45 -9.26
C GLU A 531 -0.44 -25.53 -8.22
N ASP A 532 0.87 -25.66 -8.05
CA ASP A 532 1.68 -24.94 -7.06
C ASP A 532 2.45 -23.73 -7.63
N VAL A 533 2.25 -23.39 -8.91
CA VAL A 533 2.96 -22.28 -9.57
C VAL A 533 1.97 -21.33 -10.20
N VAL A 534 2.10 -20.05 -9.84
CA VAL A 534 1.23 -18.98 -10.32
C VAL A 534 2.06 -18.03 -11.20
N HIS A 535 1.61 -17.83 -12.43
CA HIS A 535 2.21 -16.91 -13.39
C HIS A 535 1.32 -15.67 -13.64
N PRO A 536 1.90 -14.52 -14.02
CA PRO A 536 1.12 -13.33 -14.38
C PRO A 536 0.11 -13.57 -15.53
N ARG A 537 0.45 -14.50 -16.44
CA ARG A 537 -0.45 -14.90 -17.54
C ARG A 537 -1.72 -15.58 -17.06
N ASP A 538 -1.68 -16.22 -15.89
CA ASP A 538 -2.88 -16.83 -15.31
C ASP A 538 -3.86 -15.75 -14.89
N TYR A 539 -3.37 -14.67 -14.29
CA TYR A 539 -4.17 -13.50 -13.94
C TYR A 539 -4.71 -12.80 -15.20
N GLN A 540 -3.88 -12.67 -16.23
CA GLN A 540 -4.32 -12.15 -17.53
C GLN A 540 -5.46 -13.00 -18.13
N ARG A 541 -5.41 -14.32 -17.98
CA ARG A 541 -6.46 -15.20 -18.46
C ARG A 541 -7.72 -15.12 -17.60
N LEU A 542 -7.57 -15.04 -16.28
CA LEU A 542 -8.68 -14.89 -15.34
C LEU A 542 -9.44 -13.59 -15.57
N THR A 543 -8.76 -12.45 -15.73
CA THR A 543 -9.44 -11.17 -16.00
C THR A 543 -10.23 -11.20 -17.32
N GLN A 544 -9.73 -11.88 -18.35
CA GLN A 544 -10.49 -12.10 -19.60
C GLN A 544 -11.74 -12.94 -19.37
N LEU A 545 -11.67 -14.00 -18.56
CA LEU A 545 -12.82 -14.84 -18.23
C LEU A 545 -13.84 -14.09 -17.37
N PHE A 546 -13.36 -13.28 -16.42
CA PHE A 546 -14.23 -12.51 -15.54
C PHE A 546 -15.00 -11.43 -16.27
N ALA A 547 -14.44 -10.84 -17.32
CA ALA A 547 -15.13 -9.88 -18.19
C ALA A 547 -16.36 -10.49 -18.91
N GLU A 548 -16.44 -11.82 -19.03
CA GLU A 548 -17.63 -12.51 -19.58
C GLU A 548 -18.67 -12.85 -18.49
N SER A 549 -18.33 -12.66 -17.22
CA SER A 549 -19.17 -12.99 -16.07
C SER A 549 -20.09 -11.84 -15.65
N LYS A 550 -21.27 -12.17 -15.12
CA LYS A 550 -22.18 -11.20 -14.48
C LYS A 550 -21.67 -10.66 -13.14
N ALA A 551 -20.58 -11.21 -12.63
CA ALA A 551 -19.96 -10.83 -11.36
C ALA A 551 -18.52 -10.32 -11.57
N GLU A 552 -18.18 -9.79 -12.75
CA GLU A 552 -16.83 -9.31 -13.11
C GLU A 552 -16.19 -8.49 -11.99
N ARG A 553 -16.91 -7.49 -11.46
CA ARG A 553 -16.41 -6.58 -10.42
C ARG A 553 -15.99 -7.32 -9.15
N VAL A 554 -16.84 -8.20 -8.64
CA VAL A 554 -16.55 -8.99 -7.43
C VAL A 554 -15.39 -9.95 -7.68
N LEU A 555 -15.40 -10.66 -8.81
CA LEU A 555 -14.34 -11.62 -9.15
C LEU A 555 -12.97 -10.93 -9.34
N THR A 556 -12.96 -9.75 -9.96
CA THR A 556 -11.75 -8.95 -10.12
C THR A 556 -11.26 -8.38 -8.80
N TYR A 557 -12.18 -7.99 -7.92
CA TYR A 557 -11.84 -7.54 -6.56
C TYR A 557 -11.25 -8.69 -5.73
N LEU A 558 -11.84 -9.89 -5.76
CA LEU A 558 -11.27 -11.06 -5.09
C LEU A 558 -9.92 -11.48 -5.69
N LEU A 559 -9.72 -11.33 -7.00
CA LEU A 559 -8.43 -11.55 -7.64
C LEU A 559 -7.37 -10.54 -7.16
N LEU A 560 -7.74 -9.28 -6.98
CA LEU A 560 -6.87 -8.27 -6.38
C LEU A 560 -6.41 -8.69 -4.98
N GLU A 561 -7.31 -9.21 -4.14
CA GLU A 561 -7.00 -9.64 -2.76
C GLU A 561 -5.99 -10.80 -2.67
N THR A 562 -5.83 -11.59 -3.74
CA THR A 562 -4.81 -12.66 -3.79
C THR A 562 -3.38 -12.15 -4.04
N LEU A 563 -3.21 -10.90 -4.47
CA LEU A 563 -1.89 -10.33 -4.73
C LEU A 563 -1.14 -10.05 -3.42
N LYS A 564 0.17 -10.27 -3.41
CA LYS A 564 1.01 -9.90 -2.27
C LYS A 564 1.41 -8.43 -2.38
N PRO A 565 1.55 -7.68 -1.27
CA PRO A 565 2.02 -6.30 -1.33
C PRO A 565 3.38 -6.19 -2.03
N ALA A 566 3.54 -5.19 -2.89
CA ALA A 566 4.83 -4.84 -3.44
C ALA A 566 5.70 -4.11 -2.39
N VAL A 567 7.02 -4.28 -2.45
CA VAL A 567 7.95 -3.76 -1.43
C VAL A 567 9.19 -3.14 -2.05
N TYR A 568 9.86 -2.27 -1.30
CA TYR A 568 11.14 -1.69 -1.71
C TYR A 568 12.31 -2.60 -1.34
N ALA A 569 13.27 -2.74 -2.25
CA ALA A 569 14.48 -3.53 -2.07
C ALA A 569 15.73 -2.81 -2.61
N THR A 570 16.92 -3.18 -2.12
CA THR A 570 18.20 -2.64 -2.63
C THR A 570 18.79 -3.46 -3.78
N HIS A 571 18.11 -4.53 -4.16
CA HIS A 571 18.50 -5.42 -5.24
C HIS A 571 17.35 -5.56 -6.23
N PRO A 572 17.65 -5.64 -7.54
CA PRO A 572 16.64 -5.85 -8.56
C PRO A 572 15.98 -7.23 -8.38
N GLY A 573 14.68 -7.31 -8.66
CA GLY A 573 13.89 -8.53 -8.56
C GLY A 573 12.66 -8.47 -9.46
N SER A 574 11.88 -9.55 -9.43
CA SER A 574 10.66 -9.68 -10.22
C SER A 574 9.55 -8.73 -9.75
N HIS A 575 8.67 -8.38 -10.68
CA HIS A 575 7.46 -7.62 -10.45
C HIS A 575 6.26 -8.33 -11.07
N PHE A 576 5.52 -9.09 -10.25
CA PHE A 576 4.45 -9.99 -10.70
C PHE A 576 3.36 -9.29 -11.53
N GLY A 577 2.72 -8.25 -11.00
CA GLY A 577 1.61 -7.56 -11.69
C GLY A 577 1.99 -6.88 -13.02
N LEU A 578 3.28 -6.63 -13.25
CA LEU A 578 3.80 -6.04 -14.49
C LEU A 578 4.46 -7.07 -15.42
N ALA A 579 4.48 -8.33 -15.01
CA ALA A 579 5.18 -9.44 -15.67
C ALA A 579 6.63 -9.09 -16.02
N LEU A 580 7.39 -8.53 -15.06
CA LEU A 580 8.82 -8.21 -15.24
C LEU A 580 9.67 -9.14 -14.38
N ASP A 581 10.71 -9.73 -14.96
CA ASP A 581 11.55 -10.72 -14.26
C ASP A 581 12.80 -10.11 -13.59
N HIS A 582 13.17 -8.88 -13.96
CA HIS A 582 14.50 -8.35 -13.67
C HIS A 582 14.49 -7.14 -12.74
N ALA A 583 13.98 -6.00 -13.20
CA ALA A 583 14.11 -4.75 -12.47
C ALA A 583 12.95 -3.80 -12.79
N TYR A 584 12.41 -3.20 -11.74
CA TYR A 584 11.45 -2.12 -11.80
C TYR A 584 11.72 -1.17 -10.62
N THR A 585 11.44 0.12 -10.78
CA THR A 585 11.63 1.14 -9.72
C THR A 585 10.64 2.27 -9.93
N HIS A 586 10.18 2.88 -8.84
CA HIS A 586 9.47 4.15 -8.93
C HIS A 586 10.46 5.30 -9.20
N PHE A 587 10.14 6.12 -10.21
CA PHE A 587 10.90 7.30 -10.63
C PHE A 587 9.99 8.50 -10.93
N THR A 588 8.72 8.25 -11.23
CA THR A 588 7.79 9.17 -11.90
C THR A 588 7.01 10.11 -10.99
N SER A 589 7.05 9.95 -9.66
CA SER A 589 6.23 10.75 -8.72
C SER A 589 7.01 11.31 -7.51
N PRO A 590 8.14 12.01 -7.72
CA PRO A 590 9.00 12.51 -6.64
C PRO A 590 8.39 13.60 -5.75
N LEU A 591 7.29 14.25 -6.15
CA LEU A 591 6.56 15.17 -5.26
C LEU A 591 5.75 14.43 -4.18
N ARG A 592 5.44 13.16 -4.43
CA ARG A 592 4.51 12.37 -3.61
C ARG A 592 5.17 11.16 -2.98
N ARG A 593 6.28 10.66 -3.54
CA ARG A 593 7.00 9.46 -3.07
C ARG A 593 8.50 9.73 -2.89
N TYR A 594 9.01 9.44 -1.69
CA TYR A 594 10.42 9.59 -1.34
C TYR A 594 11.35 8.58 -2.08
N PRO A 595 10.94 7.32 -2.35
CA PRO A 595 11.73 6.41 -3.19
C PRO A 595 12.12 7.03 -4.54
N ASP A 596 11.19 7.68 -5.24
CA ASP A 596 11.41 8.37 -6.51
C ASP A 596 12.46 9.48 -6.34
N LEU A 597 12.36 10.26 -5.27
CA LEU A 597 13.32 11.32 -4.94
C LEU A 597 14.74 10.74 -4.71
N LEU A 598 14.86 9.58 -4.07
CA LEU A 598 16.14 8.88 -3.91
C LEU A 598 16.71 8.39 -5.24
N VAL A 599 15.87 7.87 -6.14
CA VAL A 599 16.28 7.48 -7.49
C VAL A 599 16.79 8.68 -8.29
N HIS A 600 16.10 9.83 -8.20
CA HIS A 600 16.54 11.08 -8.83
C HIS A 600 17.94 11.50 -8.33
N ARG A 601 18.22 11.36 -7.02
CA ARG A 601 19.55 11.65 -6.45
C ARG A 601 20.64 10.76 -7.02
N VAL A 602 20.36 9.47 -7.21
CA VAL A 602 21.33 8.54 -7.81
C VAL A 602 21.63 8.96 -9.24
N LEU A 603 20.60 9.31 -10.03
CA LEU A 603 20.78 9.79 -11.40
C LEU A 603 21.63 11.06 -11.46
N HIS A 604 21.35 12.06 -10.61
CA HIS A 604 22.20 13.25 -10.51
C HIS A 604 23.63 12.92 -10.13
N ALA A 605 23.85 12.03 -9.15
CA ALA A 605 25.19 11.59 -8.78
C ALA A 605 25.93 10.90 -9.94
N VAL A 606 25.23 10.10 -10.75
CA VAL A 606 25.79 9.51 -11.98
C VAL A 606 26.18 10.60 -12.97
N PHE A 607 25.34 11.60 -13.21
CA PHE A 607 25.64 12.65 -14.19
C PHE A 607 26.73 13.63 -13.73
N GLU A 608 26.84 13.88 -12.43
CA GLU A 608 27.82 14.80 -11.87
C GLU A 608 29.18 14.16 -11.56
N HIS A 609 29.17 12.91 -11.09
CA HIS A 609 30.35 12.23 -10.54
C HIS A 609 30.67 10.90 -11.23
N GLY A 610 29.82 10.42 -12.13
CA GLY A 610 30.00 9.18 -12.85
C GLY A 610 31.25 9.17 -13.72
N ARG A 611 31.97 8.05 -13.68
CA ARG A 611 33.17 7.81 -14.49
C ARG A 611 32.75 7.27 -15.85
N ASP A 612 32.81 8.14 -16.85
CA ASP A 612 32.55 7.84 -18.28
C ASP A 612 33.57 6.89 -18.94
N ARG A 613 34.60 6.46 -18.20
CA ARG A 613 35.70 5.63 -18.70
C ARG A 613 36.38 4.87 -17.57
N ARG A 614 36.96 3.70 -17.90
CA ARG A 614 37.66 2.83 -16.94
C ARG A 614 38.80 3.52 -16.17
N THR A 615 39.60 4.33 -16.87
CA THR A 615 40.69 5.11 -16.27
C THR A 615 40.79 6.47 -16.94
N THR A 616 41.33 7.48 -16.26
CA THR A 616 41.56 8.82 -16.83
C THR A 616 42.42 8.82 -18.10
N ARG A 617 43.21 7.76 -18.32
CA ARG A 617 44.05 7.56 -19.51
C ARG A 617 43.33 6.85 -20.66
N SER A 618 42.19 6.21 -20.42
CA SER A 618 41.38 5.58 -21.47
C SER A 618 40.86 6.64 -22.44
N LYS A 619 40.96 6.34 -23.74
CA LYS A 619 40.39 7.17 -24.81
C LYS A 619 38.93 6.82 -25.08
N GLU A 620 38.56 5.56 -24.87
CA GLU A 620 37.18 5.09 -25.01
C GLU A 620 36.36 5.62 -23.84
N LYS A 621 35.25 6.27 -24.19
CA LYS A 621 34.26 6.84 -23.29
C LYS A 621 32.90 6.22 -23.59
N VAL A 622 32.09 6.07 -22.57
CA VAL A 622 30.68 5.69 -22.68
C VAL A 622 29.79 6.86 -22.32
N GLU A 623 28.61 6.90 -22.91
CA GLU A 623 27.58 7.90 -22.60
C GLU A 623 26.70 7.37 -21.47
N LEU A 624 27.00 7.79 -20.23
CA LEU A 624 26.33 7.29 -19.03
C LEU A 624 24.85 7.67 -18.95
N ASN A 625 24.39 8.57 -19.81
CA ASN A 625 23.01 9.01 -19.93
C ASN A 625 22.24 8.27 -21.04
N HIS A 626 22.88 7.39 -21.81
CA HIS A 626 22.25 6.70 -22.94
C HIS A 626 22.28 5.19 -22.74
N SER A 627 21.24 4.49 -23.18
CA SER A 627 21.18 3.01 -23.21
C SER A 627 22.35 2.34 -23.96
N SER A 628 23.06 3.05 -24.83
CA SER A 628 24.20 2.53 -25.59
C SER A 628 25.35 2.08 -24.69
N CYS A 629 25.47 2.62 -23.47
CA CYS A 629 26.50 2.22 -22.51
C CYS A 629 26.27 0.81 -21.89
N HIS A 630 25.07 0.25 -22.05
CA HIS A 630 24.71 -1.04 -21.47
C HIS A 630 25.63 -2.15 -21.99
N GLY A 631 26.14 -2.98 -21.07
CA GLY A 631 27.10 -4.05 -21.39
C GLY A 631 28.53 -3.59 -21.69
N GLN A 632 28.80 -2.29 -21.76
CA GLN A 632 30.15 -1.75 -22.03
C GLN A 632 30.95 -1.43 -20.76
N ILE A 633 30.28 -1.40 -19.60
CA ILE A 633 30.86 -0.96 -18.33
C ILE A 633 31.31 -2.17 -17.51
N ASN A 634 32.59 -2.17 -17.11
CA ASN A 634 33.17 -3.18 -16.22
C ASN A 634 33.96 -2.55 -15.05
N TRP A 635 33.64 -1.30 -14.72
CA TRP A 635 34.23 -0.54 -13.64
C TRP A 635 33.13 0.11 -12.80
N SER A 636 33.45 0.49 -11.55
CA SER A 636 32.53 1.25 -10.71
C SER A 636 32.29 2.63 -11.33
N VAL A 637 31.06 2.89 -11.75
CA VAL A 637 30.63 4.16 -12.33
C VAL A 637 30.78 5.27 -11.30
N LEU A 638 30.26 5.08 -10.08
CA LEU A 638 30.37 6.05 -9.01
C LEU A 638 31.73 5.94 -8.28
N PRO A 639 32.24 7.07 -7.73
CA PRO A 639 33.32 7.03 -6.75
C PRO A 639 32.97 6.14 -5.55
N PRO A 640 33.95 5.41 -4.97
CA PRO A 640 33.67 4.49 -3.85
C PRO A 640 32.96 5.13 -2.66
N GLU A 641 33.37 6.34 -2.27
CA GLU A 641 32.77 7.07 -1.14
C GLU A 641 31.27 7.34 -1.36
N ILE A 642 30.90 7.80 -2.55
CA ILE A 642 29.51 8.09 -2.91
C ILE A 642 28.71 6.78 -3.03
N HIS A 643 29.30 5.76 -3.63
CA HIS A 643 28.68 4.44 -3.77
C HIS A 643 28.36 3.83 -2.40
N GLU A 644 29.34 3.82 -1.48
CA GLU A 644 29.16 3.30 -0.13
C GLU A 644 28.13 4.12 0.66
N GLU A 645 28.10 5.45 0.53
CA GLU A 645 27.11 6.30 1.21
C GLU A 645 25.67 5.98 0.77
N PHE A 646 25.40 5.89 -0.53
CA PHE A 646 24.08 5.47 -1.03
C PHE A 646 23.73 4.06 -0.59
N GLN A 647 24.67 3.12 -0.68
CA GLN A 647 24.43 1.72 -0.33
C GLN A 647 24.11 1.55 1.18
N GLU A 648 24.86 2.23 2.06
CA GLU A 648 24.56 2.25 3.50
C GLU A 648 23.19 2.87 3.78
N HIS A 649 22.86 3.99 3.13
CA HIS A 649 21.58 4.65 3.33
C HIS A 649 20.40 3.80 2.85
N PHE A 650 20.46 3.24 1.63
CA PHE A 650 19.39 2.42 1.08
C PHE A 650 19.13 1.16 1.93
N ASN A 651 20.18 0.48 2.36
CA ASN A 651 20.04 -0.67 3.25
C ASN A 651 19.37 -0.31 4.59
N SER A 652 19.50 0.94 5.05
CA SER A 652 18.88 1.39 6.30
C SER A 652 17.41 1.81 6.16
N ILE A 653 16.98 2.26 4.97
CA ILE A 653 15.70 2.95 4.79
C ILE A 653 14.61 2.11 4.09
N VAL A 654 14.96 1.12 3.25
CA VAL A 654 13.96 0.39 2.43
C VAL A 654 12.82 -0.24 3.23
N THR A 655 13.10 -0.74 4.44
CA THR A 655 12.07 -1.26 5.34
C THR A 655 11.10 -0.17 5.78
N HIS A 656 11.63 0.99 6.23
CA HIS A 656 10.82 2.14 6.62
C HIS A 656 9.94 2.64 5.47
N LEU A 657 10.47 2.71 4.24
CA LEU A 657 9.68 3.12 3.06
C LEU A 657 8.50 2.19 2.80
N THR A 658 8.72 0.87 2.94
CA THR A 658 7.67 -0.14 2.76
C THR A 658 6.63 -0.06 3.89
N GLU A 659 7.06 0.17 5.13
CA GLU A 659 6.17 0.30 6.29
C GLU A 659 5.30 1.56 6.22
N GLN A 660 5.86 2.69 5.78
CA GLN A 660 5.10 3.94 5.61
C GLN A 660 4.10 3.86 4.45
N GLU A 661 4.47 3.24 3.32
CA GLU A 661 3.54 3.00 2.21
C GLU A 661 2.38 2.10 2.66
N LYS A 662 2.68 1.02 3.40
CA LYS A 662 1.64 0.17 3.99
C LYS A 662 0.72 0.95 4.94
N LEU A 663 1.27 1.83 5.77
CA LEU A 663 0.48 2.65 6.69
C LEU A 663 -0.43 3.63 5.92
N ALA A 664 0.07 4.22 4.83
CA ALA A 664 -0.72 5.06 3.93
C ALA A 664 -1.88 4.27 3.32
N GLN A 665 -1.61 3.12 2.69
CA GLN A 665 -2.63 2.21 2.15
C GLN A 665 -3.70 1.86 3.19
N GLU A 666 -3.29 1.45 4.40
CA GLU A 666 -4.20 1.09 5.49
C GLU A 666 -5.10 2.29 5.89
N ALA A 667 -4.57 3.51 5.88
CA ALA A 667 -5.34 4.71 6.20
C ALA A 667 -6.35 5.07 5.10
N GLU A 668 -5.95 4.94 3.83
CA GLU A 668 -6.81 5.20 2.68
C GLU A 668 -7.94 4.17 2.58
N ASP A 669 -7.63 2.89 2.80
CA ASP A 669 -8.62 1.81 2.89
C ASP A 669 -9.56 2.01 4.08
N ASP A 670 -9.06 2.52 5.22
CA ASP A 670 -9.90 2.84 6.37
C ASP A 670 -10.92 3.94 6.06
N LEU A 671 -10.51 4.98 5.32
CA LEU A 671 -11.43 6.01 4.88
C LEU A 671 -12.47 5.46 3.90
N GLU A 672 -12.04 4.67 2.90
CA GLU A 672 -12.96 3.99 1.97
C GLU A 672 -13.96 3.11 2.75
N GLY A 673 -13.50 2.40 3.77
CA GLY A 673 -14.32 1.60 4.68
C GLY A 673 -15.33 2.42 5.48
N LEU A 674 -14.93 3.58 6.04
CA LEU A 674 -15.86 4.51 6.69
C LEU A 674 -16.92 5.02 5.72
N LYS A 675 -16.55 5.36 4.49
CA LYS A 675 -17.52 5.79 3.45
C LYS A 675 -18.47 4.68 3.04
N LYS A 676 -17.98 3.44 2.93
CA LYS A 676 -18.84 2.25 2.74
C LYS A 676 -19.81 2.08 3.90
N ALA A 677 -19.34 2.21 5.14
CA ALA A 677 -20.18 2.11 6.33
C ALA A 677 -21.24 3.23 6.39
N GLU A 678 -20.87 4.48 6.09
CA GLU A 678 -21.78 5.63 5.98
C GLU A 678 -22.91 5.33 5.00
N TYR A 679 -22.54 4.89 3.81
CA TYR A 679 -23.45 4.58 2.72
C TYR A 679 -24.42 3.44 3.07
N MET A 680 -23.91 2.38 3.70
CA MET A 680 -24.71 1.22 4.08
C MET A 680 -25.61 1.49 5.28
N GLN A 681 -25.19 2.34 6.21
CA GLN A 681 -26.00 2.73 7.36
C GLN A 681 -27.28 3.45 6.91
N ALA A 682 -27.17 4.35 5.93
CA ALA A 682 -28.31 5.05 5.34
C ALA A 682 -29.35 4.11 4.67
N ARG A 683 -28.95 2.86 4.38
CA ARG A 683 -29.76 1.83 3.71
C ARG A 683 -30.09 0.64 4.59
N THR A 684 -30.06 0.85 5.91
CA THR A 684 -30.49 -0.17 6.86
C THR A 684 -31.94 -0.58 6.55
N GLY A 685 -32.16 -1.89 6.36
CA GLY A 685 -33.44 -2.46 5.98
C GLY A 685 -33.66 -2.65 4.47
N GLU A 686 -32.78 -2.14 3.61
CA GLU A 686 -32.82 -2.43 2.17
C GLU A 686 -32.25 -3.81 1.84
N VAL A 687 -32.65 -4.36 0.69
CA VAL A 687 -32.24 -5.69 0.22
C VAL A 687 -31.29 -5.55 -0.97
N PHE A 688 -30.18 -6.28 -0.91
CA PHE A 688 -29.14 -6.29 -1.92
C PHE A 688 -28.88 -7.71 -2.42
N HIS A 689 -28.31 -7.80 -3.63
CA HIS A 689 -27.78 -9.04 -4.16
C HIS A 689 -26.28 -9.13 -3.84
N GLY A 690 -25.84 -10.30 -3.40
CA GLY A 690 -24.45 -10.53 -3.10
C GLY A 690 -23.99 -11.95 -3.38
N LEU A 691 -22.69 -12.12 -3.39
CA LEU A 691 -22.01 -13.39 -3.58
C LEU A 691 -21.44 -13.89 -2.26
N ILE A 692 -21.63 -15.16 -1.95
CA ILE A 692 -20.98 -15.76 -0.77
C ILE A 692 -19.48 -15.93 -1.04
N THR A 693 -18.65 -15.16 -0.35
CA THR A 693 -17.18 -15.13 -0.47
C THR A 693 -16.46 -15.94 0.59
N GLY A 694 -17.15 -16.29 1.68
CA GLY A 694 -16.57 -17.12 2.74
C GLY A 694 -17.63 -17.81 3.58
N VAL A 695 -17.36 -19.04 4.01
CA VAL A 695 -18.28 -19.81 4.88
C VAL A 695 -17.53 -20.36 6.09
N GLN A 696 -18.01 -20.00 7.28
CA GLN A 696 -17.45 -20.42 8.56
C GLN A 696 -18.52 -21.09 9.43
N SER A 697 -18.10 -21.65 10.57
CA SER A 697 -19.03 -22.35 11.47
C SER A 697 -20.08 -21.44 12.10
N TYR A 698 -19.80 -20.14 12.21
CA TYR A 698 -20.70 -19.15 12.82
C TYR A 698 -21.53 -18.35 11.81
N GLY A 699 -21.34 -18.56 10.51
CA GLY A 699 -22.01 -17.77 9.48
C GLY A 699 -21.28 -17.78 8.15
N PHE A 700 -21.67 -16.88 7.26
CA PHE A 700 -21.03 -16.70 5.97
C PHE A 700 -20.92 -15.22 5.61
N PHE A 701 -19.87 -14.88 4.88
CA PHE A 701 -19.61 -13.54 4.36
C PHE A 701 -20.23 -13.39 2.99
N VAL A 702 -20.79 -12.22 2.73
CA VAL A 702 -21.47 -11.88 1.49
C VAL A 702 -20.92 -10.56 0.97
N GLU A 703 -20.38 -10.60 -0.24
CA GLU A 703 -19.92 -9.42 -0.98
C GLU A 703 -21.08 -8.87 -1.80
N ILE A 704 -21.49 -7.63 -1.53
CA ILE A 704 -22.58 -6.97 -2.28
C ILE A 704 -22.05 -6.53 -3.65
N GLU A 705 -22.59 -7.12 -4.73
CA GLU A 705 -22.03 -7.01 -6.09
C GLU A 705 -21.94 -5.56 -6.60
N GLU A 706 -22.90 -4.72 -6.21
CA GLU A 706 -23.01 -3.34 -6.69
C GLU A 706 -22.00 -2.39 -6.02
N LEU A 707 -21.58 -2.70 -4.80
CA LEU A 707 -20.88 -1.76 -3.90
C LEU A 707 -19.49 -2.22 -3.47
N LEU A 708 -19.14 -3.49 -3.70
CA LEU A 708 -17.90 -4.11 -3.20
C LEU A 708 -17.76 -3.89 -1.68
N VAL A 709 -18.84 -4.29 -1.00
CA VAL A 709 -18.98 -4.20 0.46
C VAL A 709 -19.26 -5.60 0.99
N GLU A 710 -18.38 -6.06 1.88
CA GLU A 710 -18.56 -7.31 2.61
C GLU A 710 -19.49 -7.12 3.82
N GLY A 711 -20.37 -8.08 4.06
CA GLY A 711 -21.13 -8.16 5.31
C GLY A 711 -21.28 -9.60 5.81
N LEU A 712 -21.51 -9.75 7.11
CA LEU A 712 -21.62 -11.06 7.77
C LEU A 712 -23.09 -11.44 7.96
N VAL A 713 -23.48 -12.62 7.46
CA VAL A 713 -24.72 -13.30 7.85
C VAL A 713 -24.39 -14.31 8.95
N HIS A 714 -24.68 -13.95 10.20
CA HIS A 714 -24.46 -14.85 11.33
C HIS A 714 -25.49 -15.98 11.34
N VAL A 715 -25.07 -17.22 11.63
CA VAL A 715 -25.94 -18.42 11.60
C VAL A 715 -27.19 -18.27 12.49
N SER A 716 -27.10 -17.49 13.58
CA SER A 716 -28.25 -17.23 14.46
C SER A 716 -29.35 -16.37 13.83
N SER A 717 -29.07 -15.66 12.73
CA SER A 717 -30.12 -14.92 11.99
C SER A 717 -30.93 -15.84 11.07
N LEU A 718 -30.41 -17.03 10.75
CA LEU A 718 -31.09 -18.06 9.97
C LEU A 718 -32.09 -18.81 10.87
N LYS A 719 -33.29 -18.25 11.02
CA LYS A 719 -34.33 -18.80 11.93
C LYS A 719 -35.14 -19.94 11.34
N ASP A 720 -34.91 -20.26 10.08
CA ASP A 720 -35.67 -21.22 9.28
C ASP A 720 -35.23 -22.67 9.52
N ASP A 721 -33.97 -22.91 9.90
CA ASP A 721 -33.47 -24.26 10.16
C ASP A 721 -32.24 -24.31 11.09
N TRP A 722 -31.83 -25.52 11.45
CA TRP A 722 -30.53 -25.81 12.06
C TRP A 722 -29.51 -26.10 10.97
N TYR A 723 -28.55 -25.20 10.82
CA TYR A 723 -27.48 -25.31 9.83
C TYR A 723 -26.26 -26.03 10.40
N GLU A 724 -25.74 -26.99 9.63
CA GLU A 724 -24.53 -27.73 9.93
C GLU A 724 -23.41 -27.27 9.00
N TYR A 725 -22.27 -26.88 9.59
CA TYR A 725 -21.09 -26.49 8.84
C TYR A 725 -20.31 -27.72 8.38
N ARG A 726 -20.22 -27.90 7.06
CA ARG A 726 -19.42 -28.95 6.42
C ARG A 726 -18.09 -28.36 5.97
N SER A 727 -17.07 -28.40 6.83
CA SER A 727 -15.78 -27.73 6.61
C SER A 727 -15.07 -28.14 5.31
N ARG A 728 -15.05 -29.43 4.98
CA ARG A 728 -14.42 -29.96 3.74
C ARG A 728 -15.06 -29.40 2.46
N GLN A 729 -16.33 -29.04 2.52
CA GLN A 729 -17.12 -28.57 1.38
C GLN A 729 -17.39 -27.05 1.47
N GLN A 730 -16.85 -26.38 2.49
CA GLN A 730 -17.04 -24.95 2.79
C GLN A 730 -18.50 -24.49 2.59
N ARG A 731 -19.45 -25.22 3.18
CA ARG A 731 -20.88 -24.93 3.09
C ARG A 731 -21.63 -25.10 4.40
N LEU A 732 -22.71 -24.35 4.55
CA LEU A 732 -23.71 -24.52 5.60
C LEU A 732 -24.95 -25.19 5.01
N VAL A 733 -25.37 -26.31 5.60
CA VAL A 733 -26.52 -27.08 5.10
C VAL A 733 -27.59 -27.18 6.18
N GLY A 734 -28.81 -26.78 5.86
CA GLY A 734 -29.98 -26.91 6.71
C GLY A 734 -30.40 -28.37 6.85
N ARG A 735 -30.59 -28.84 8.09
CA ARG A 735 -30.91 -30.25 8.38
C ARG A 735 -32.30 -30.69 7.92
N LYS A 736 -33.27 -29.79 7.91
CA LYS A 736 -34.68 -30.07 7.57
C LYS A 736 -35.03 -29.59 6.18
N ASN A 737 -34.68 -28.35 5.84
CA ASN A 737 -35.04 -27.74 4.56
C ASN A 737 -34.05 -28.08 3.44
N ARG A 738 -32.89 -28.66 3.77
CA ARG A 738 -31.79 -29.00 2.84
C ARG A 738 -31.27 -27.80 2.05
N LYS A 739 -31.63 -26.59 2.48
CA LYS A 739 -31.13 -25.33 1.93
C LYS A 739 -29.65 -25.26 2.23
N GLN A 740 -28.85 -24.91 1.23
CA GLN A 740 -27.42 -24.75 1.39
C GLN A 740 -26.96 -23.35 1.05
N TYR A 741 -25.94 -22.90 1.78
CA TYR A 741 -25.16 -21.71 1.50
C TYR A 741 -23.72 -22.16 1.32
N ARG A 742 -23.25 -22.15 0.07
CA ARG A 742 -21.87 -22.52 -0.29
C ARG A 742 -21.14 -21.34 -0.91
N LEU A 743 -19.81 -21.44 -0.91
CA LEU A 743 -18.93 -20.50 -1.60
C LEU A 743 -19.33 -20.33 -3.07
N GLY A 744 -19.50 -19.09 -3.54
CA GLY A 744 -19.92 -18.74 -4.90
C GLY A 744 -21.43 -18.71 -5.14
N ASP A 745 -22.26 -19.05 -4.14
CA ASP A 745 -23.72 -18.90 -4.28
C ASP A 745 -24.12 -17.42 -4.29
N ARG A 746 -25.10 -17.08 -5.12
CA ARG A 746 -25.79 -15.78 -5.05
C ARG A 746 -26.89 -15.81 -4.01
N VAL A 747 -26.94 -14.77 -3.20
CA VAL A 747 -27.91 -14.60 -2.11
C VAL A 747 -28.52 -13.20 -2.12
N GLU A 748 -29.74 -13.10 -1.61
CA GLU A 748 -30.39 -11.82 -1.32
C GLU A 748 -30.26 -11.56 0.19
N VAL A 749 -29.71 -10.40 0.54
CA VAL A 749 -29.37 -10.03 1.92
C VAL A 749 -29.95 -8.68 2.28
N GLN A 750 -30.45 -8.55 3.49
CA GLN A 750 -30.93 -7.30 4.06
C GLN A 750 -29.93 -6.75 5.07
N VAL A 751 -29.66 -5.44 5.01
CA VAL A 751 -28.80 -4.76 6.00
C VAL A 751 -29.53 -4.65 7.33
N LYS A 752 -28.96 -5.24 8.38
CA LYS A 752 -29.56 -5.27 9.72
C LYS A 752 -29.01 -4.19 10.63
N SER A 753 -27.69 -4.06 10.68
CA SER A 753 -26.98 -3.08 11.50
C SER A 753 -25.61 -2.79 10.91
N VAL A 754 -25.13 -1.57 11.12
CA VAL A 754 -23.79 -1.13 10.73
C VAL A 754 -23.10 -0.54 11.96
N ASP A 755 -21.96 -1.11 12.33
CA ASP A 755 -21.03 -0.49 13.27
C ASP A 755 -20.08 0.41 12.47
N TYR A 756 -20.31 1.72 12.55
CA TYR A 756 -19.61 2.72 11.76
C TYR A 756 -18.10 2.70 11.98
N TYR A 757 -17.66 2.77 13.24
CA TYR A 757 -16.25 2.90 13.59
C TYR A 757 -15.48 1.60 13.32
N ARG A 758 -16.13 0.44 13.48
CA ARG A 758 -15.53 -0.85 13.15
C ARG A 758 -15.69 -1.25 11.68
N GLN A 759 -16.47 -0.49 10.90
CA GLN A 759 -16.83 -0.80 9.52
C GLN A 759 -17.46 -2.20 9.37
N GLN A 760 -18.20 -2.66 10.38
CA GLN A 760 -18.81 -3.98 10.38
C GLN A 760 -20.27 -3.90 9.98
N ILE A 761 -20.65 -4.71 8.98
CA ILE A 761 -22.02 -4.76 8.46
C ILE A 761 -22.62 -6.13 8.78
N ASP A 762 -23.67 -6.12 9.60
CA ASP A 762 -24.47 -7.31 9.86
C ASP A 762 -25.58 -7.43 8.82
N LEU A 763 -25.64 -8.60 8.20
CA LEU A 763 -26.63 -8.93 7.17
C LEU A 763 -27.59 -10.02 7.65
N VAL A 764 -28.75 -10.09 7.00
CA VAL A 764 -29.71 -11.19 7.16
C VAL A 764 -30.08 -11.72 5.78
N ALA A 765 -29.93 -13.02 5.57
CA ALA A 765 -30.40 -13.66 4.34
C ALA A 765 -31.92 -13.61 4.26
N VAL A 766 -32.45 -13.03 3.17
CA VAL A 766 -33.90 -12.96 2.88
C VAL A 766 -34.32 -13.89 1.75
N GLY A 767 -33.37 -14.28 0.89
CA GLY A 767 -33.60 -15.12 -0.29
C GLY A 767 -32.30 -15.69 -0.85
N GLY A 768 -32.41 -16.57 -1.84
CA GLY A 768 -31.26 -17.22 -2.48
C GLY A 768 -30.64 -18.38 -1.70
N GLY A 769 -29.43 -18.79 -2.08
CA GLY A 769 -28.82 -20.07 -1.71
C GLY A 769 -29.23 -21.20 -2.67
N SER A 770 -28.46 -22.28 -2.70
CA SER A 770 -28.74 -23.44 -3.55
C SER A 770 -29.45 -24.58 -2.79
N GLU A 771 -29.94 -25.60 -3.49
CA GLU A 771 -30.46 -26.83 -2.87
C GLU A 771 -29.38 -27.92 -2.88
N ALA A 772 -29.19 -28.61 -1.75
CA ALA A 772 -28.27 -29.75 -1.70
C ALA A 772 -28.85 -30.95 -2.46
N THR A 773 -28.08 -31.55 -3.37
CA THR A 773 -28.46 -32.77 -4.09
C THR A 773 -28.02 -34.03 -3.34
N ASP A 774 -28.79 -35.12 -3.47
CA ASP A 774 -28.57 -36.36 -2.70
C ASP A 774 -27.29 -37.12 -3.08
N ASP A 775 -26.67 -36.84 -4.24
CA ASP A 775 -25.41 -37.46 -4.69
C ASP A 775 -24.17 -36.92 -3.96
N GLU A 776 -24.28 -35.82 -3.21
CA GLU A 776 -23.17 -35.19 -2.47
C GLU A 776 -23.09 -35.60 -0.99
N ASP A 777 -23.88 -36.62 -0.60
CA ASP A 777 -24.04 -37.12 0.77
C ASP A 777 -23.31 -38.44 1.06
N GLU A 778 -22.48 -38.96 0.16
CA GLU A 778 -21.64 -40.11 0.51
C GLU A 778 -20.66 -39.73 1.63
N PRO A 779 -20.74 -40.36 2.83
CA PRO A 779 -19.68 -40.24 3.80
C PRO A 779 -18.47 -40.99 3.23
N LEU A 780 -17.45 -40.24 2.81
CA LEU A 780 -16.12 -40.79 2.60
C LEU A 780 -15.73 -41.57 3.86
N MET A 781 -15.54 -42.87 3.68
CA MET A 781 -15.16 -43.83 4.72
C MET A 781 -14.00 -43.27 5.57
N PRO A 782 -14.02 -43.44 6.90
CA PRO A 782 -12.89 -43.01 7.72
C PRO A 782 -11.65 -43.80 7.32
N ASP A 783 -10.51 -43.10 7.22
CA ASP A 783 -9.21 -43.66 6.89
C ASP A 783 -8.99 -44.98 7.64
N GLY A 784 -8.71 -46.05 6.88
CA GLY A 784 -8.49 -47.37 7.42
C GLY A 784 -7.37 -47.33 8.46
N GLU A 785 -7.73 -47.65 9.71
CA GLU A 785 -6.77 -48.19 10.67
C GLU A 785 -6.18 -49.46 10.05
N ALA A 786 -4.87 -49.42 9.81
CA ALA A 786 -4.11 -50.61 9.46
C ALA A 786 -4.10 -51.55 10.67
N ASP A 787 -5.07 -52.45 10.73
CA ASP A 787 -5.02 -53.63 11.58
C ASP A 787 -3.95 -54.59 11.03
N LEU A 788 -2.77 -54.48 11.62
CA LEU A 788 -1.82 -55.56 11.74
C LEU A 788 -2.45 -56.62 12.67
N ASP A 789 -2.97 -57.72 12.13
CA ASP A 789 -2.71 -59.03 12.71
C ASP A 789 -3.24 -60.23 11.90
N GLN A 790 -2.31 -61.18 11.73
CA GLN A 790 -2.48 -62.64 11.68
C GLN A 790 -2.89 -63.31 10.35
N ASP A 791 -1.86 -63.59 9.56
CA ASP A 791 -1.74 -64.85 8.82
C ASP A 791 -1.95 -66.06 9.75
N ASN A 792 -2.97 -66.86 9.50
CA ASN A 792 -2.91 -68.31 9.71
C ASN A 792 -4.04 -69.05 9.00
N ALA A 793 -3.63 -70.16 8.38
CA ALA A 793 -4.38 -71.37 8.06
C ALA A 793 -5.11 -71.47 6.70
N ASP A 794 -4.47 -72.31 5.87
CA ASP A 794 -5.06 -73.45 5.15
C ASP A 794 -5.83 -73.19 3.84
N HIS A 795 -5.12 -73.44 2.74
CA HIS A 795 -5.72 -73.90 1.49
C HIS A 795 -5.24 -75.31 1.17
N ASP A 796 -6.14 -76.24 1.46
CA ASP A 796 -6.19 -77.62 0.98
C ASP A 796 -6.96 -77.66 -0.35
N HIS A 797 -6.43 -78.43 -1.31
CA HIS A 797 -7.11 -78.98 -2.52
C HIS A 797 -7.65 -77.99 -3.57
N GLU A 798 -7.63 -78.21 -4.88
CA GLU A 798 -7.24 -79.31 -5.78
C GLU A 798 -7.23 -78.73 -7.22
N ASP A 799 -6.46 -79.39 -8.10
CA ASP A 799 -6.36 -79.30 -9.58
C ASP A 799 -5.70 -78.10 -10.28
#